data_AF-A0A117M7X0-F1
#
_entry.id   AF-A0A117M7X0-F1
#
_cell.length_a   1.000
_cell.length_b   1.000
_cell.length_c   1.000
_cell.angle_alpha   90.00
_cell.angle_beta   90.00
_cell.angle_gamma   90.00
#
_symmetry.space_group_name_H-M   'P 1'
#
loop_
_entity.id
_entity.type
_entity.pdbx_description
1 polymer ?
#
loop_
_entity_poly.entity_id
_entity_poly.type
_entity_poly.pdbx_seq_one_letter_code
_entity_poly.pdbx_strand_id
1 'polypeptide(L)'
;MVLESSEQAYLRLSRMISELNHYAFVSKNTLNNWHFSRGCVAKQTEQNSVEIGFRWSPEPFPVYFSKRFRFDHLEKHQRLFFRGDFGGESLVIVDGRSFGELNEEHHDIDVSCLCDSQEHELIVEVVPRSLFGRPVEYPVFRESRLSLIDKDIYDVLFDMKQALELIRWSGDQGLSNRLIKLLDNTISMIDIPRDTDSYRSSVVDDPIMYSEVSRIWAPPILNNEHTVGLPEECKADLLRAGVELWKGLARIRDIYPNNGSMTVFGHAHIDYAWLWPVEETKRKIRRTFANAVRLSKKFSDFVFIQSSAKMYEDLHQIDPFLFEQVSELVREGRWEPVGGSWVEFDANIPGPESLIRQFLMGQKSFERHFARRSRVAWLPDAFGFSWILPQILRSAGIDFFVTTKLTWNDTNPFPYDLCRWRGIDGSEVIYHSFNNPNEGYNGHLDARDVMQTWQNYRDKDLHMETILSNGYGDGGGGPTDEMIEQYLRMKDLPFLPVLKMRKVEEFFTSLEKDSYDLPIWDGELYLEKHRGTASSQSRTKILHKRAEDDLYITEYLATILCSENEYPHDDLDECWDILLRNEFHDILPGSSIREVYLKTEQELSRLLDQTNRMRQDMLESTVASKDHYLTVINMSSVPKPLCFILGKGEFYQVSTAEGILLE
;
A
#
# COMPACT_ATOMS: atom_id res chain seq x y z
N MET A 1 15.16 -47.90 13.93
CA MET A 1 14.12 -46.90 13.60
C MET A 1 14.84 -45.70 13.02
N VAL A 2 14.63 -45.40 11.75
CA VAL A 2 15.12 -44.14 11.17
C VAL A 2 14.28 -43.04 11.82
N LEU A 3 14.92 -42.07 12.48
CA LEU A 3 14.22 -40.91 13.04
C LEU A 3 13.57 -40.15 11.87
N GLU A 4 12.27 -39.87 11.98
CA GLU A 4 11.54 -39.03 11.02
C GLU A 4 12.26 -37.68 10.90
N SER A 5 12.51 -37.20 9.68
CA SER A 5 13.12 -35.87 9.50
C SER A 5 12.10 -34.78 9.84
N SER A 6 12.56 -33.58 10.21
CA SER A 6 11.66 -32.45 10.47
C SER A 6 10.78 -32.09 9.28
N GLU A 7 11.28 -32.29 8.07
CA GLU A 7 10.52 -32.10 6.83
C GLU A 7 9.40 -33.15 6.66
N GLN A 8 9.69 -34.43 6.94
CA GLN A 8 8.68 -35.48 6.93
C GLN A 8 7.59 -35.23 7.99
N ALA A 9 8.01 -34.84 9.20
CA ALA A 9 7.10 -34.48 10.28
C ALA A 9 6.25 -33.25 9.92
N TYR A 10 6.83 -32.21 9.31
CA TYR A 10 6.10 -31.03 8.84
C TYR A 10 5.00 -31.41 7.85
N LEU A 11 5.33 -32.20 6.81
CA LEU A 11 4.34 -32.63 5.82
C LEU A 11 3.22 -33.48 6.44
N ARG A 12 3.56 -34.38 7.36
CA ARG A 12 2.58 -35.19 8.09
C ARG A 12 1.65 -34.32 8.93
N LEU A 13 2.20 -33.44 9.76
CA LEU A 13 1.44 -32.54 10.63
C LEU A 13 0.60 -31.55 9.82
N SER A 14 1.14 -31.01 8.73
CA SER A 14 0.43 -30.13 7.80
C SER A 14 -0.84 -30.79 7.28
N ARG A 15 -0.74 -32.05 6.82
CA ARG A 15 -1.91 -32.83 6.36
C ARG A 15 -2.91 -33.06 7.48
N MET A 16 -2.46 -33.48 8.66
CA MET A 16 -3.34 -33.74 9.80
C MET A 16 -4.09 -32.49 10.27
N ILE A 17 -3.43 -31.33 10.30
CA ILE A 17 -4.07 -30.04 10.64
C ILE A 17 -5.06 -29.64 9.53
N SER A 18 -4.67 -29.83 8.27
CA SER A 18 -5.50 -29.43 7.13
C SER A 18 -6.79 -30.26 7.01
N GLU A 19 -6.76 -31.54 7.38
CA GLU A 19 -7.96 -32.39 7.51
C GLU A 19 -9.01 -31.80 8.48
N LEU A 20 -8.58 -30.98 9.45
CA LEU A 20 -9.47 -30.37 10.42
C LEU A 20 -10.14 -29.08 9.92
N ASN A 21 -9.61 -28.42 8.88
CA ASN A 21 -10.10 -27.13 8.41
C ASN A 21 -11.58 -27.15 8.00
N HIS A 22 -12.05 -28.26 7.45
CA HIS A 22 -13.45 -28.43 7.07
C HIS A 22 -14.41 -28.19 8.24
N TYR A 23 -14.03 -28.66 9.43
CA TYR A 23 -14.86 -28.58 10.63
C TYR A 23 -15.01 -27.15 11.17
N ALA A 24 -14.17 -26.21 10.73
CA ALA A 24 -14.35 -24.80 11.06
C ALA A 24 -15.57 -24.20 10.35
N PHE A 25 -16.08 -24.80 9.28
CA PHE A 25 -17.23 -24.27 8.55
C PHE A 25 -18.54 -24.83 9.09
N VAL A 26 -19.39 -23.93 9.61
CA VAL A 26 -20.76 -24.26 10.04
C VAL A 26 -21.67 -24.38 8.82
N SER A 27 -21.62 -23.41 7.90
CA SER A 27 -22.37 -23.46 6.64
C SER A 27 -21.69 -22.67 5.52
N LYS A 28 -21.99 -23.04 4.28
CA LYS A 28 -21.53 -22.39 3.05
C LYS A 28 -22.72 -22.15 2.15
N ASN A 29 -23.11 -20.90 2.02
CA ASN A 29 -24.30 -20.51 1.27
C ASN A 29 -23.90 -19.70 0.04
N THR A 30 -24.17 -20.24 -1.14
CA THR A 30 -23.98 -19.54 -2.41
C THR A 30 -25.04 -18.44 -2.56
N LEU A 31 -24.60 -17.23 -2.88
CA LEU A 31 -25.49 -16.10 -3.14
C LEU A 31 -25.77 -16.01 -4.65
N ASN A 32 -26.96 -16.48 -5.04
CA ASN A 32 -27.49 -16.43 -6.40
C ASN A 32 -28.39 -15.20 -6.63
N ASN A 33 -28.88 -14.97 -7.85
CA ASN A 33 -29.79 -13.87 -8.21
C ASN A 33 -29.22 -12.47 -7.86
N TRP A 34 -28.08 -12.11 -8.41
CA TRP A 34 -27.49 -10.76 -8.29
C TRP A 34 -28.07 -9.82 -9.34
N HIS A 35 -28.18 -8.52 -9.05
CA HIS A 35 -28.56 -7.53 -10.06
C HIS A 35 -27.33 -6.90 -10.69
N PHE A 36 -27.25 -6.87 -12.02
CA PHE A 36 -26.10 -6.32 -12.77
C PHE A 36 -26.43 -5.00 -13.47
N SER A 37 -25.56 -4.00 -13.34
CA SER A 37 -25.65 -2.73 -14.05
C SER A 37 -24.29 -2.22 -14.53
N ARG A 38 -24.30 -1.28 -15.48
CA ARG A 38 -23.08 -0.68 -16.07
C ARG A 38 -23.10 0.84 -15.90
N GLY A 39 -21.94 1.43 -15.61
CA GLY A 39 -21.73 2.88 -15.58
C GLY A 39 -22.38 3.62 -14.40
N CYS A 40 -23.47 3.11 -13.85
CA CYS A 40 -24.06 3.60 -12.60
C CYS A 40 -24.65 2.46 -11.78
N VAL A 41 -24.79 2.71 -10.47
CA VAL A 41 -25.60 1.86 -9.58
C VAL A 41 -27.06 2.00 -10.04
N ALA A 42 -27.60 0.96 -10.66
CA ALA A 42 -29.00 0.98 -11.08
C ALA A 42 -29.91 0.87 -9.85
N LYS A 43 -31.06 1.56 -9.87
CA LYS A 43 -32.17 1.25 -8.98
C LYS A 43 -32.68 -0.15 -9.37
N GLN A 44 -32.83 -1.06 -8.40
CA GLN A 44 -33.36 -2.41 -8.64
C GLN A 44 -34.64 -2.36 -9.46
N THR A 45 -34.54 -2.61 -10.76
CA THR A 45 -35.66 -2.98 -11.63
C THR A 45 -35.47 -4.46 -11.94
N GLU A 46 -36.57 -5.21 -11.97
CA GLU A 46 -36.59 -6.69 -12.05
C GLU A 46 -35.95 -7.28 -13.34
N GLN A 47 -35.41 -6.45 -14.25
CA GLN A 47 -35.03 -6.89 -15.60
C GLN A 47 -33.57 -7.35 -15.80
N ASN A 48 -32.66 -7.28 -14.81
CA ASN A 48 -31.24 -7.65 -14.98
C ASN A 48 -30.67 -8.58 -13.88
N SER A 49 -31.38 -9.64 -13.50
CA SER A 49 -30.82 -10.67 -12.60
C SER A 49 -29.79 -11.55 -13.31
N VAL A 50 -28.65 -11.80 -12.67
CA VAL A 50 -27.54 -12.62 -13.16
C VAL A 50 -27.14 -13.67 -12.12
N GLU A 51 -26.55 -14.77 -12.62
CA GLU A 51 -26.12 -15.92 -11.82
C GLU A 51 -24.62 -16.17 -11.99
N ILE A 52 -24.06 -16.99 -11.10
CA ILE A 52 -22.67 -17.48 -11.22
C ILE A 52 -22.47 -18.14 -12.59
N GLY A 53 -21.36 -17.80 -13.24
CA GLY A 53 -21.05 -18.13 -14.62
C GLY A 53 -21.41 -17.03 -15.63
N PHE A 54 -22.11 -15.98 -15.21
CA PHE A 54 -22.44 -14.85 -16.07
C PHE A 54 -21.18 -14.14 -16.59
N ARG A 55 -21.10 -13.99 -17.91
CA ARG A 55 -20.02 -13.28 -18.60
C ARG A 55 -20.48 -11.88 -18.99
N TRP A 56 -19.62 -10.90 -18.82
CA TRP A 56 -19.94 -9.50 -19.13
C TRP A 56 -18.86 -8.84 -19.99
N SER A 57 -19.19 -7.68 -20.56
CA SER A 57 -18.29 -6.92 -21.45
C SER A 57 -17.32 -6.09 -20.62
N PRO A 58 -16.00 -6.12 -20.88
CA PRO A 58 -15.02 -5.34 -20.10
C PRO A 58 -15.20 -3.82 -20.21
N GLU A 59 -15.96 -3.34 -21.20
CA GLU A 59 -16.29 -1.92 -21.37
C GLU A 59 -17.81 -1.70 -21.53
N PRO A 60 -18.34 -0.54 -21.07
CA PRO A 60 -17.68 0.44 -20.21
C PRO A 60 -17.57 -0.05 -18.74
N PHE A 61 -16.53 0.37 -18.03
CA PHE A 61 -16.34 0.12 -16.59
C PHE A 61 -16.34 1.43 -15.77
N PRO A 62 -16.66 1.40 -14.46
CA PRO A 62 -16.97 0.23 -13.65
C PRO A 62 -18.36 -0.37 -13.94
N VAL A 63 -18.51 -1.64 -13.59
CA VAL A 63 -19.81 -2.33 -13.52
C VAL A 63 -20.18 -2.59 -12.07
N TYR A 64 -21.46 -2.85 -11.81
CA TYR A 64 -21.97 -3.02 -10.46
C TYR A 64 -22.79 -4.29 -10.33
N PHE A 65 -22.53 -5.05 -9.28
CA PHE A 65 -23.35 -6.18 -8.85
C PHE A 65 -24.00 -5.80 -7.54
N SER A 66 -25.33 -5.89 -7.43
CA SER A 66 -26.04 -5.54 -6.19
C SER A 66 -26.97 -6.65 -5.72
N LYS A 67 -27.06 -6.79 -4.40
CA LYS A 67 -27.93 -7.76 -3.75
C LYS A 67 -28.31 -7.28 -2.36
N ARG A 68 -29.58 -7.45 -2.00
CA ARG A 68 -30.05 -7.26 -0.63
C ARG A 68 -30.05 -8.58 0.11
N PHE A 69 -29.69 -8.52 1.38
CA PHE A 69 -29.63 -9.68 2.24
C PHE A 69 -29.99 -9.28 3.68
N ARG A 70 -30.37 -10.29 4.46
CA ARG A 70 -30.64 -10.15 5.90
C ARG A 70 -30.00 -11.34 6.59
N PHE A 71 -29.13 -11.08 7.56
CA PHE A 71 -28.55 -12.11 8.41
C PHE A 71 -29.07 -12.01 9.82
N ASP A 72 -29.40 -13.17 10.39
CA ASP A 72 -29.72 -13.30 11.80
C ASP A 72 -28.47 -12.99 12.65
N HIS A 73 -28.69 -12.72 13.93
CA HIS A 73 -27.61 -12.54 14.87
C HIS A 73 -26.71 -13.77 14.95
N LEU A 74 -25.40 -13.54 14.93
CA LEU A 74 -24.39 -14.58 15.14
C LEU A 74 -24.28 -14.95 16.61
N GLU A 75 -23.99 -16.22 16.87
CA GLU A 75 -23.51 -16.63 18.18
C GLU A 75 -22.10 -16.05 18.44
N LYS A 76 -21.72 -15.90 19.72
CA LYS A 76 -20.46 -15.25 20.10
C LYS A 76 -19.21 -15.90 19.48
N HIS A 77 -19.29 -17.21 19.21
CA HIS A 77 -18.20 -18.00 18.62
C HIS A 77 -18.32 -18.11 17.10
N GLN A 78 -19.21 -17.37 16.44
CA GLN A 78 -19.41 -17.45 14.99
C GLN A 78 -18.90 -16.20 14.28
N ARG A 79 -18.42 -16.39 13.05
CA ARG A 79 -18.03 -15.31 12.13
C ARG A 79 -18.57 -15.58 10.75
N LEU A 80 -18.99 -14.52 10.05
CA LEU A 80 -19.50 -14.60 8.69
C LEU A 80 -18.55 -13.92 7.73
N PHE A 81 -18.11 -14.65 6.71
CA PHE A 81 -17.25 -14.15 5.65
C PHE A 81 -17.98 -14.12 4.32
N PHE A 82 -17.81 -13.03 3.59
CA PHE A 82 -18.25 -12.89 2.21
C PHE A 82 -17.07 -13.07 1.27
N ARG A 83 -17.20 -14.06 0.37
CA ARG A 83 -16.28 -14.33 -0.73
C ARG A 83 -16.91 -13.94 -2.05
N GLY A 84 -16.15 -13.30 -2.93
CA GLY A 84 -16.62 -12.97 -4.27
C GLY A 84 -15.51 -12.88 -5.32
N ASP A 85 -15.77 -13.42 -6.50
CA ASP A 85 -14.99 -13.21 -7.72
C ASP A 85 -15.96 -12.76 -8.82
N PHE A 86 -15.94 -11.46 -9.12
CA PHE A 86 -16.82 -10.82 -10.11
C PHE A 86 -16.12 -10.55 -11.45
N GLY A 87 -14.87 -11.01 -11.62
CA GLY A 87 -14.11 -10.85 -12.86
C GLY A 87 -13.22 -9.61 -12.92
N GLY A 88 -12.74 -9.12 -11.78
CA GLY A 88 -11.80 -8.00 -11.70
C GLY A 88 -11.64 -7.44 -10.28
N GLU A 89 -10.76 -6.46 -10.12
CA GLU A 89 -10.62 -5.71 -8.87
C GLU A 89 -11.94 -5.07 -8.47
N SER A 90 -12.29 -5.21 -7.19
CA SER A 90 -13.63 -4.87 -6.73
C SER A 90 -13.62 -4.09 -5.42
N LEU A 91 -14.47 -3.08 -5.34
CA LEU A 91 -14.82 -2.41 -4.09
C LEU A 91 -16.18 -2.92 -3.62
N VAL A 92 -16.23 -3.38 -2.37
CA VAL A 92 -17.48 -3.73 -1.69
C VAL A 92 -18.02 -2.50 -0.97
N ILE A 93 -19.27 -2.18 -1.26
CA ILE A 93 -20.04 -1.06 -0.72
C ILE A 93 -21.21 -1.67 0.04
N VAL A 94 -21.39 -1.26 1.29
CA VAL A 94 -22.50 -1.68 2.17
C VAL A 94 -23.32 -0.46 2.52
N ASP A 95 -24.62 -0.50 2.21
CA ASP A 95 -25.56 0.59 2.47
C ASP A 95 -25.07 1.97 1.98
N GLY A 96 -24.48 1.98 0.78
CA GLY A 96 -23.92 3.17 0.15
C GLY A 96 -22.57 3.63 0.69
N ARG A 97 -21.92 2.87 1.58
CA ARG A 97 -20.62 3.20 2.17
C ARG A 97 -19.54 2.20 1.76
N SER A 98 -18.37 2.69 1.39
CA SER A 98 -17.21 1.86 1.08
C SER A 98 -16.83 1.01 2.30
N PHE A 99 -16.69 -0.30 2.12
CA PHE A 99 -16.57 -1.26 3.21
C PHE A 99 -15.29 -2.09 3.16
N GLY A 100 -14.87 -2.53 1.98
CA GLY A 100 -13.67 -3.34 1.80
C GLY A 100 -13.43 -3.66 0.34
N GLU A 101 -12.48 -4.54 0.06
CA GLU A 101 -12.10 -4.86 -1.31
C GLU A 101 -12.06 -6.37 -1.57
N LEU A 102 -12.27 -6.73 -2.84
CA LEU A 102 -12.09 -8.08 -3.33
C LEU A 102 -11.13 -8.07 -4.52
N ASN A 103 -10.09 -8.88 -4.47
CA ASN A 103 -9.10 -9.02 -5.54
C ASN A 103 -8.38 -10.39 -5.44
N GLU A 104 -7.27 -10.53 -6.18
CA GLU A 104 -6.47 -11.77 -6.23
C GLU A 104 -5.83 -12.15 -4.88
N GLU A 105 -5.68 -11.19 -3.97
CA GLU A 105 -5.09 -11.37 -2.64
C GLU A 105 -6.12 -11.23 -1.50
N HIS A 106 -7.22 -10.52 -1.76
CA HIS A 106 -8.32 -10.27 -0.83
C HIS A 106 -9.56 -11.03 -1.28
N HIS A 107 -9.62 -12.33 -1.00
CA HIS A 107 -10.74 -13.17 -1.44
C HIS A 107 -11.95 -13.11 -0.50
N ASP A 108 -11.71 -12.92 0.79
CA ASP A 108 -12.72 -12.98 1.83
C ASP A 108 -12.76 -11.68 2.63
N ILE A 109 -13.97 -11.17 2.87
CA ILE A 109 -14.20 -10.04 3.75
C ILE A 109 -15.04 -10.51 4.94
N ASP A 110 -14.58 -10.21 6.15
CA ASP A 110 -15.39 -10.42 7.35
C ASP A 110 -16.56 -9.42 7.39
N VAL A 111 -17.78 -9.95 7.27
CA VAL A 111 -19.05 -9.20 7.27
C VAL A 111 -19.86 -9.45 8.54
N SER A 112 -19.24 -9.99 9.59
CA SER A 112 -19.92 -10.32 10.86
C SER A 112 -20.62 -9.10 11.50
N CYS A 113 -20.12 -7.89 11.25
CA CYS A 113 -20.73 -6.65 11.73
C CYS A 113 -22.10 -6.33 11.09
N LEU A 114 -22.48 -7.04 10.02
CA LEU A 114 -23.76 -6.88 9.30
C LEU A 114 -24.81 -7.90 9.75
N CYS A 115 -24.51 -8.72 10.76
CA CYS A 115 -25.41 -9.71 11.33
C CYS A 115 -26.22 -9.13 12.49
N ASP A 116 -26.99 -8.08 12.20
CA ASP A 116 -27.78 -7.33 13.18
C ASP A 116 -29.30 -7.52 13.02
N SER A 117 -29.71 -8.52 12.22
CA SER A 117 -31.10 -8.80 11.85
C SER A 117 -31.78 -7.71 11.00
N GLN A 118 -31.04 -6.72 10.48
CA GLN A 118 -31.54 -5.73 9.53
C GLN A 118 -31.29 -6.15 8.07
N GLU A 119 -32.02 -5.54 7.14
CA GLU A 119 -31.76 -5.68 5.71
C GLU A 119 -30.62 -4.74 5.32
N HIS A 120 -29.60 -5.29 4.68
CA HIS A 120 -28.45 -4.56 4.14
C HIS A 120 -28.37 -4.71 2.63
N GLU A 121 -27.87 -3.67 1.97
CA GLU A 121 -27.58 -3.67 0.54
C GLU A 121 -26.08 -3.85 0.29
N LEU A 122 -25.70 -4.96 -0.35
CA LEU A 122 -24.37 -5.16 -0.89
C LEU A 122 -24.32 -4.63 -2.32
N ILE A 123 -23.33 -3.80 -2.62
CA ILE A 123 -22.97 -3.42 -3.97
C ILE A 123 -21.49 -3.74 -4.15
N VAL A 124 -21.15 -4.43 -5.24
CA VAL A 124 -19.77 -4.70 -5.64
C VAL A 124 -19.50 -3.91 -6.92
N GLU A 125 -18.68 -2.86 -6.81
CA GLU A 125 -18.18 -2.06 -7.92
C GLU A 125 -16.94 -2.74 -8.49
N VAL A 126 -16.95 -3.13 -9.78
CA VAL A 126 -15.93 -3.99 -10.39
C VAL A 126 -15.26 -3.29 -11.56
N VAL A 127 -13.93 -3.38 -11.60
CA VAL A 127 -13.08 -2.96 -12.72
C VAL A 127 -12.44 -4.21 -13.33
N PRO A 128 -12.61 -4.49 -14.65
CA PRO A 128 -12.09 -5.70 -15.32
C PRO A 128 -10.59 -5.61 -15.62
N ARG A 129 -9.81 -5.42 -14.55
CA ARG A 129 -8.36 -5.38 -14.53
C ARG A 129 -7.86 -6.23 -13.36
N SER A 130 -6.66 -6.80 -13.47
CA SER A 130 -5.95 -7.38 -12.33
C SER A 130 -5.28 -6.29 -11.49
N LEU A 131 -4.67 -6.68 -10.35
CA LEU A 131 -3.97 -5.77 -9.44
C LEU A 131 -2.96 -4.86 -10.15
N PHE A 132 -2.24 -5.40 -11.13
CA PHE A 132 -1.22 -4.72 -11.91
C PHE A 132 -1.73 -4.19 -13.27
N GLY A 133 -3.02 -3.87 -13.37
CA GLY A 133 -3.61 -3.21 -14.54
C GLY A 133 -3.78 -4.11 -15.78
N ARG A 134 -3.56 -5.42 -15.68
CA ARG A 134 -3.73 -6.33 -16.83
C ARG A 134 -5.21 -6.44 -17.21
N PRO A 135 -5.59 -6.26 -18.48
CA PRO A 135 -6.96 -6.47 -18.95
C PRO A 135 -7.49 -7.88 -18.69
N VAL A 136 -8.70 -7.96 -18.11
CA VAL A 136 -9.50 -9.20 -18.10
C VAL A 136 -10.41 -9.17 -19.33
N GLU A 137 -10.01 -9.83 -20.41
CA GLU A 137 -10.74 -9.79 -21.70
C GLU A 137 -12.15 -10.39 -21.62
N TYR A 138 -12.30 -11.43 -20.81
CA TYR A 138 -13.54 -12.17 -20.64
C TYR A 138 -13.90 -12.24 -19.15
N PRO A 139 -14.35 -11.14 -18.55
CA PRO A 139 -14.67 -11.13 -17.14
C PRO A 139 -15.91 -12.00 -16.88
N VAL A 140 -15.83 -12.80 -15.83
CA VAL A 140 -16.85 -13.78 -15.45
C VAL A 140 -17.17 -13.58 -13.98
N PHE A 141 -18.45 -13.56 -13.65
CA PHE A 141 -18.91 -13.70 -12.27
C PHE A 141 -18.73 -15.17 -11.84
N ARG A 142 -17.66 -15.49 -11.12
CA ARG A 142 -17.26 -16.87 -10.82
C ARG A 142 -17.68 -17.36 -9.44
N GLU A 143 -17.71 -16.49 -8.45
CA GLU A 143 -18.02 -16.88 -7.09
C GLU A 143 -18.77 -15.78 -6.36
N SER A 144 -19.78 -16.18 -5.58
CA SER A 144 -20.38 -15.35 -4.54
C SER A 144 -20.90 -16.27 -3.44
N ARG A 145 -20.27 -16.20 -2.27
CA ARG A 145 -20.52 -17.15 -1.21
C ARG A 145 -20.39 -16.50 0.15
N LEU A 146 -21.24 -16.96 1.07
CA LEU A 146 -21.11 -16.67 2.48
C LEU A 146 -20.70 -17.91 3.23
N SER A 147 -19.66 -17.78 4.03
CA SER A 147 -19.13 -18.85 4.87
C SER A 147 -19.32 -18.46 6.32
N LEU A 148 -20.20 -19.19 7.02
CA LEU A 148 -20.33 -19.10 8.46
C LEU A 148 -19.32 -20.06 9.08
N ILE A 149 -18.41 -19.53 9.90
CA ILE A 149 -17.37 -20.33 10.57
C ILE A 149 -17.55 -20.32 12.08
N ASP A 150 -17.12 -21.42 12.69
CA ASP A 150 -16.88 -21.52 14.12
C ASP A 150 -15.48 -20.97 14.43
N LYS A 151 -15.47 -19.79 15.03
CA LYS A 151 -14.26 -19.06 15.41
C LYS A 151 -13.40 -19.86 16.38
N ASP A 152 -13.99 -20.56 17.35
CA ASP A 152 -13.22 -21.25 18.37
C ASP A 152 -12.45 -22.42 17.77
N ILE A 153 -13.06 -23.15 16.81
CA ILE A 153 -12.38 -24.19 16.02
C ILE A 153 -11.29 -23.55 15.15
N TYR A 154 -11.65 -22.51 14.38
CA TYR A 154 -10.73 -21.83 13.47
C TYR A 154 -9.47 -21.32 14.19
N ASP A 155 -9.63 -20.68 15.35
CA ASP A 155 -8.55 -20.10 16.12
C ASP A 155 -7.54 -21.18 16.57
N VAL A 156 -8.01 -22.35 17.02
CA VAL A 156 -7.11 -23.45 17.43
C VAL A 156 -6.33 -24.01 16.24
N LEU A 157 -6.98 -24.22 15.09
CA LEU A 157 -6.32 -24.70 13.87
C LEU A 157 -5.27 -23.70 13.37
N PHE A 158 -5.61 -22.42 13.46
CA PHE A 158 -4.71 -21.34 13.11
C PHE A 158 -3.49 -21.30 14.04
N ASP A 159 -3.67 -21.47 15.35
CA ASP A 159 -2.57 -21.54 16.31
C ASP A 159 -1.62 -22.74 16.01
N MET A 160 -2.18 -23.90 15.64
CA MET A 160 -1.40 -25.05 15.19
C MET A 160 -0.61 -24.74 13.91
N LYS A 161 -1.23 -24.06 12.94
CA LYS A 161 -0.57 -23.62 11.70
C LYS A 161 0.60 -22.69 12.00
N GLN A 162 0.45 -21.73 12.92
CA GLN A 162 1.55 -20.83 13.29
C GLN A 162 2.72 -21.58 13.96
N ALA A 163 2.44 -22.54 14.85
CA ALA A 163 3.48 -23.39 15.44
C ALA A 163 4.16 -24.29 14.39
N LEU A 164 3.41 -24.76 13.39
CA LEU A 164 3.92 -25.55 12.28
C LEU A 164 4.88 -24.73 11.39
N GLU A 165 4.57 -23.47 11.10
CA GLU A 165 5.44 -22.61 10.32
C GLU A 165 6.78 -22.31 11.04
N LEU A 166 6.79 -22.24 12.37
CA LEU A 166 8.06 -22.15 13.13
C LEU A 166 8.94 -23.39 12.93
N ILE A 167 8.37 -24.60 12.79
CA ILE A 167 9.17 -25.81 12.50
C ILE A 167 9.89 -25.67 11.15
N ARG A 168 9.20 -25.09 10.16
CA ARG A 168 9.71 -24.93 8.81
C ARG A 168 10.82 -23.87 8.72
N TRP A 169 10.62 -22.73 9.37
CA TRP A 169 11.49 -21.57 9.17
C TRP A 169 12.52 -21.34 10.27
N SER A 170 12.35 -21.92 11.47
CA SER A 170 13.25 -21.68 12.62
C SER A 170 14.74 -21.94 12.32
N GLY A 171 15.03 -22.97 11.51
CA GLY A 171 16.39 -23.47 11.30
C GLY A 171 17.03 -24.12 12.55
N ASP A 172 16.34 -24.14 13.69
CA ASP A 172 16.81 -24.70 14.95
C ASP A 172 16.23 -26.10 15.17
N GLN A 173 17.06 -27.13 15.03
CA GLN A 173 16.63 -28.52 15.16
C GLN A 173 16.06 -28.85 16.55
N GLY A 174 16.57 -28.20 17.60
CA GLY A 174 16.11 -28.41 18.98
C GLY A 174 14.70 -27.86 19.20
N LEU A 175 14.44 -26.66 18.69
CA LEU A 175 13.13 -26.02 18.69
C LEU A 175 12.14 -26.83 17.84
N SER A 176 12.52 -27.19 16.61
CA SER A 176 11.69 -27.99 15.71
C SER A 176 11.28 -29.32 16.35
N ASN A 177 12.20 -30.05 16.98
CA ASN A 177 11.87 -31.31 17.65
C ASN A 177 10.88 -31.13 18.81
N ARG A 178 10.98 -30.01 19.56
CA ARG A 178 10.05 -29.70 20.66
C ARG A 178 8.67 -29.31 20.14
N LEU A 179 8.60 -28.51 19.09
CA LEU A 179 7.36 -28.10 18.44
C LEU A 179 6.65 -29.29 17.79
N ILE A 180 7.39 -30.17 17.08
CA ILE A 180 6.84 -31.42 16.51
C ILE A 180 6.20 -32.26 17.62
N LYS A 181 6.92 -32.50 18.72
CA LYS A 181 6.40 -33.26 19.86
C LYS A 181 5.17 -32.59 20.49
N LEU A 182 5.16 -31.26 20.57
CA LEU A 182 4.03 -30.50 21.09
C LEU A 182 2.80 -30.66 20.19
N LEU A 183 2.96 -30.51 18.88
CA LEU A 183 1.88 -30.69 17.90
C LEU A 183 1.38 -32.14 17.86
N ASP A 184 2.26 -33.14 17.89
CA ASP A 184 1.87 -34.56 17.98
C ASP A 184 1.01 -34.82 19.22
N ASN A 185 1.44 -34.32 20.39
CA ASN A 185 0.66 -34.44 21.61
C ASN A 185 -0.70 -33.72 21.49
N THR A 186 -0.70 -32.51 20.93
CA THR A 186 -1.91 -31.70 20.75
C THR A 186 -2.91 -32.42 19.85
N ILE A 187 -2.47 -32.93 18.71
CA ILE A 187 -3.34 -33.64 17.76
C ILE A 187 -3.82 -34.97 18.35
N SER A 188 -2.99 -35.66 19.15
CA SER A 188 -3.39 -36.92 19.80
C SER A 188 -4.53 -36.76 20.83
N MET A 189 -4.81 -35.53 21.27
CA MET A 189 -5.93 -35.23 22.17
C MET A 189 -7.26 -35.10 21.42
N ILE A 190 -7.24 -35.00 20.09
CA ILE A 190 -8.41 -34.74 19.27
C ILE A 190 -8.92 -36.06 18.69
N ASP A 191 -10.13 -36.44 19.04
CA ASP A 191 -10.83 -37.52 18.35
C ASP A 191 -11.55 -36.95 17.11
N ILE A 192 -11.14 -37.38 15.92
CA ILE A 192 -11.67 -36.87 14.65
C ILE A 192 -12.62 -37.92 14.05
N PRO A 193 -13.85 -37.55 13.67
CA PRO A 193 -14.72 -38.42 12.90
C PRO A 193 -14.06 -38.80 11.56
N ARG A 194 -13.92 -40.12 11.29
CA ARG A 194 -13.28 -40.65 10.07
C ARG A 194 -14.22 -41.45 9.18
N ASP A 195 -15.47 -41.04 9.10
CA ASP A 195 -16.41 -41.63 8.16
C ASP A 195 -16.19 -41.08 6.73
N THR A 196 -16.71 -41.79 5.73
CA THR A 196 -16.54 -41.48 4.31
C THR A 196 -17.11 -40.12 3.92
N ASP A 197 -18.19 -39.69 4.55
CA ASP A 197 -18.87 -38.44 4.19
C ASP A 197 -18.06 -37.25 4.73
N SER A 198 -17.59 -37.32 5.98
CA SER A 198 -16.65 -36.35 6.55
C SER A 198 -15.36 -36.22 5.72
N TYR A 199 -14.79 -37.35 5.26
CA TYR A 199 -13.62 -37.34 4.39
C TYR A 199 -13.88 -36.69 3.02
N ARG A 200 -15.04 -36.96 2.41
CA ARG A 200 -15.39 -36.37 1.11
C ARG A 200 -15.55 -34.86 1.19
N SER A 201 -16.17 -34.38 2.27
CA SER A 201 -16.34 -32.95 2.48
C SER A 201 -15.01 -32.27 2.81
N SER A 202 -14.11 -32.91 3.56
CA SER A 202 -12.80 -32.33 3.89
C SER A 202 -11.87 -32.19 2.69
N VAL A 203 -11.91 -33.13 1.73
CA VAL A 203 -11.11 -33.06 0.50
C VAL A 203 -11.42 -31.82 -0.34
N VAL A 204 -12.66 -31.31 -0.33
CA VAL A 204 -13.04 -30.12 -1.12
C VAL A 204 -12.45 -28.84 -0.56
N ASP A 205 -12.31 -28.80 0.76
CA ASP A 205 -11.89 -27.60 1.49
C ASP A 205 -10.39 -27.54 1.76
N ASP A 206 -9.69 -28.63 1.46
CA ASP A 206 -8.24 -28.72 1.51
C ASP A 206 -7.69 -28.68 0.07
N PRO A 207 -7.04 -27.58 -0.35
CA PRO A 207 -6.47 -27.46 -1.69
C PRO A 207 -5.39 -28.50 -2.02
N ILE A 208 -4.63 -28.97 -1.02
CA ILE A 208 -3.58 -29.98 -1.18
C ILE A 208 -4.24 -31.33 -1.50
N MET A 209 -5.19 -31.74 -0.65
CA MET A 209 -5.96 -32.97 -0.82
C MET A 209 -6.79 -32.92 -2.12
N TYR A 210 -7.45 -31.79 -2.40
CA TYR A 210 -8.21 -31.59 -3.62
C TYR A 210 -7.33 -31.78 -4.85
N SER A 211 -6.12 -31.19 -4.87
CA SER A 211 -5.18 -31.34 -5.99
C SER A 211 -4.75 -32.79 -6.20
N GLU A 212 -4.46 -33.51 -5.11
CA GLU A 212 -4.07 -34.93 -5.20
C GLU A 212 -5.24 -35.81 -5.66
N VAL A 213 -6.44 -35.62 -5.09
CA VAL A 213 -7.63 -36.41 -5.41
C VAL A 213 -8.17 -36.10 -6.80
N SER A 214 -8.15 -34.83 -7.24
CA SER A 214 -8.66 -34.42 -8.55
C SER A 214 -7.78 -34.89 -9.72
N ARG A 215 -6.51 -35.26 -9.48
CA ARG A 215 -5.56 -35.72 -10.50
C ARG A 215 -5.63 -37.22 -10.80
N ILE A 216 -6.41 -37.99 -10.05
CA ILE A 216 -6.55 -39.43 -10.31
C ILE A 216 -7.39 -39.68 -11.58
N TRP A 217 -7.21 -40.84 -12.22
CA TRP A 217 -7.84 -41.17 -13.51
C TRP A 217 -9.37 -41.02 -13.52
N ALA A 218 -10.02 -41.28 -12.38
CA ALA A 218 -11.46 -41.10 -12.19
C ALA A 218 -11.71 -40.52 -10.78
N PRO A 219 -11.67 -39.18 -10.62
CA PRO A 219 -11.88 -38.56 -9.31
C PRO A 219 -13.32 -38.81 -8.83
N PRO A 220 -13.53 -38.96 -7.51
CA PRO A 220 -14.89 -39.01 -6.96
C PRO A 220 -15.64 -37.70 -7.27
N ILE A 221 -16.96 -37.77 -7.37
CA ILE A 221 -17.79 -36.56 -7.39
C ILE A 221 -17.71 -35.95 -5.98
N LEU A 222 -17.14 -34.76 -5.90
CA LEU A 222 -16.99 -34.00 -4.66
C LEU A 222 -18.03 -32.87 -4.66
N ASN A 223 -18.80 -32.73 -3.58
CA ASN A 223 -19.84 -31.70 -3.45
C ASN A 223 -19.46 -30.73 -2.33
N ASN A 224 -19.48 -29.43 -2.61
CA ASN A 224 -18.99 -28.38 -1.70
C ASN A 224 -20.09 -27.80 -0.77
N GLU A 225 -21.33 -28.26 -0.91
CA GLU A 225 -22.48 -27.70 -0.17
C GLU A 225 -22.75 -28.41 1.17
N HIS A 226 -22.15 -29.58 1.40
CA HIS A 226 -22.34 -30.34 2.64
C HIS A 226 -21.23 -30.06 3.65
N THR A 227 -21.55 -29.30 4.69
CA THR A 227 -20.71 -29.16 5.90
C THR A 227 -21.07 -30.24 6.91
N VAL A 228 -20.06 -30.99 7.37
CA VAL A 228 -20.21 -31.89 8.53
C VAL A 228 -19.61 -31.18 9.73
N GLY A 229 -20.47 -30.74 10.65
CA GLY A 229 -20.02 -30.11 11.89
C GLY A 229 -19.26 -31.11 12.77
N LEU A 230 -18.28 -30.61 13.53
CA LEU A 230 -17.56 -31.43 14.50
C LEU A 230 -18.50 -31.78 15.67
N PRO A 231 -18.62 -33.06 16.09
CA PRO A 231 -19.42 -33.41 17.26
C PRO A 231 -18.98 -32.62 18.50
N GLU A 232 -19.92 -32.24 19.37
CA GLU A 232 -19.64 -31.38 20.53
C GLU A 232 -18.54 -31.94 21.46
N GLU A 233 -18.48 -33.27 21.61
CA GLU A 233 -17.42 -33.93 22.39
C GLU A 233 -16.04 -33.72 21.75
N CYS A 234 -15.93 -33.92 20.43
CA CYS A 234 -14.71 -33.70 19.64
C CYS A 234 -14.32 -32.20 19.60
N LYS A 235 -15.29 -31.29 19.53
CA LYS A 235 -15.05 -29.84 19.66
C LYS A 235 -14.47 -29.51 21.03
N ALA A 236 -15.04 -30.07 22.10
CA ALA A 236 -14.50 -29.86 23.45
C ALA A 236 -13.07 -30.40 23.59
N ASP A 237 -12.74 -31.52 22.95
CA ASP A 237 -11.37 -32.04 22.86
C ASP A 237 -10.42 -31.10 22.12
N LEU A 238 -10.83 -30.57 20.95
CA LEU A 238 -10.06 -29.61 20.18
C LEU A 238 -9.75 -28.34 21.00
N LEU A 239 -10.74 -27.79 21.69
CA LEU A 239 -10.55 -26.59 22.52
C LEU A 239 -9.61 -26.88 23.70
N ARG A 240 -9.71 -28.06 24.33
CA ARG A 240 -8.76 -28.49 25.36
C ARG A 240 -7.34 -28.62 24.78
N ALA A 241 -7.21 -29.17 23.59
CA ALA A 241 -5.94 -29.32 22.89
C ALA A 241 -5.30 -27.95 22.61
N GLY A 242 -6.08 -26.96 22.14
CA GLY A 242 -5.63 -25.58 21.94
C GLY A 242 -5.08 -24.93 23.22
N VAL A 243 -5.73 -25.14 24.36
CA VAL A 243 -5.23 -24.65 25.66
C VAL A 243 -3.89 -25.30 26.03
N GLU A 244 -3.75 -26.61 25.82
CA GLU A 244 -2.49 -27.32 26.10
C GLU A 244 -1.36 -26.95 25.11
N LEU A 245 -1.70 -26.65 23.85
CA LEU A 245 -0.78 -26.11 22.85
C LEU A 245 -0.15 -24.81 23.37
N TRP A 246 -0.96 -23.83 23.79
CA TRP A 246 -0.45 -22.55 24.30
C TRP A 246 0.36 -22.68 25.58
N LYS A 247 -0.04 -23.56 26.51
CA LYS A 247 0.79 -23.88 27.68
C LYS A 247 2.13 -24.50 27.26
N GLY A 248 2.13 -25.31 26.22
CA GLY A 248 3.35 -25.87 25.63
C GLY A 248 4.25 -24.83 24.99
N LEU A 249 3.68 -23.94 24.17
CA LEU A 249 4.39 -22.84 23.52
C LEU A 249 5.01 -21.89 24.56
N ALA A 250 4.29 -21.58 25.65
CA ALA A 250 4.82 -20.79 26.75
C ALA A 250 6.05 -21.45 27.41
N ARG A 251 6.00 -22.77 27.67
CA ARG A 251 7.17 -23.51 28.19
C ARG A 251 8.34 -23.55 27.21
N ILE A 252 8.06 -23.61 25.90
CA ILE A 252 9.10 -23.54 24.88
C ILE A 252 9.71 -22.14 24.86
N ARG A 253 8.91 -21.08 25.04
CA ARG A 253 9.36 -19.68 25.11
C ARG A 253 10.31 -19.43 26.28
N ASP A 254 10.13 -20.11 27.41
CA ASP A 254 11.07 -20.02 28.54
C ASP A 254 12.46 -20.58 28.19
N ILE A 255 12.53 -21.52 27.24
CA ILE A 255 13.78 -22.15 26.76
C ILE A 255 14.35 -21.39 25.55
N TYR A 256 13.47 -20.91 24.67
CA TYR A 256 13.75 -20.16 23.46
C TYR A 256 13.08 -18.78 23.53
N PRO A 257 13.65 -17.85 24.31
CA PRO A 257 13.06 -16.53 24.50
C PRO A 257 13.08 -15.73 23.19
N ASN A 258 12.20 -14.73 23.12
CA ASN A 258 12.21 -13.77 22.02
C ASN A 258 13.54 -13.01 21.95
N ASN A 259 14.08 -12.80 20.75
CA ASN A 259 15.37 -12.14 20.54
C ASN A 259 15.20 -10.87 19.72
N GLY A 260 15.43 -9.71 20.34
CA GLY A 260 15.19 -8.41 19.73
C GLY A 260 13.72 -8.06 19.59
N SER A 261 13.43 -7.00 18.83
CA SER A 261 12.06 -6.56 18.57
C SER A 261 11.87 -6.10 17.13
N MET A 262 10.61 -6.04 16.71
CA MET A 262 10.23 -5.59 15.38
C MET A 262 8.98 -4.74 15.47
N THR A 263 9.08 -3.50 15.00
CA THR A 263 7.91 -2.64 14.82
C THR A 263 7.20 -3.05 13.53
N VAL A 264 5.91 -3.34 13.65
CA VAL A 264 5.06 -3.78 12.54
C VAL A 264 3.97 -2.76 12.31
N PHE A 265 3.59 -2.53 11.06
CA PHE A 265 2.45 -1.68 10.71
C PHE A 265 1.90 -2.08 9.34
N GLY A 266 0.59 -1.89 9.18
CA GLY A 266 -0.05 -2.05 7.88
C GLY A 266 0.41 -0.95 6.93
N HIS A 267 0.66 -1.31 5.69
CA HIS A 267 1.04 -0.39 4.61
C HIS A 267 0.46 -0.89 3.29
N ALA A 268 0.16 0.03 2.39
CA ALA A 268 -0.22 -0.29 1.02
C ALA A 268 0.41 0.73 0.09
N HIS A 269 1.53 0.36 -0.53
CA HIS A 269 2.08 1.17 -1.61
C HIS A 269 1.10 1.19 -2.78
N ILE A 270 0.76 2.38 -3.26
CA ILE A 270 -0.13 2.56 -4.41
C ILE A 270 0.59 3.46 -5.39
N ASP A 271 0.99 2.91 -6.54
CA ASP A 271 1.56 3.74 -7.58
C ASP A 271 0.54 4.76 -8.07
N TYR A 272 0.92 6.03 -7.99
CA TYR A 272 0.02 7.11 -8.33
C TYR A 272 -0.37 7.07 -9.81
N ALA A 273 0.57 6.65 -10.67
CA ALA A 273 0.30 6.05 -11.96
C ALA A 273 1.51 5.21 -12.40
N TRP A 274 1.25 3.98 -12.85
CA TRP A 274 2.29 3.08 -13.37
C TRP A 274 1.77 2.23 -14.54
N LEU A 275 1.08 1.13 -14.22
CA LEU A 275 0.43 0.23 -15.20
C LEU A 275 -1.07 0.55 -15.38
N TRP A 276 -1.53 1.65 -14.80
CA TRP A 276 -2.88 2.20 -14.88
C TRP A 276 -2.86 3.73 -14.88
N PRO A 277 -3.92 4.39 -15.38
CA PRO A 277 -4.05 5.84 -15.30
C PRO A 277 -4.44 6.31 -13.89
N VAL A 278 -4.21 7.60 -13.60
CA VAL A 278 -4.51 8.26 -12.31
C VAL A 278 -5.97 8.08 -11.86
N GLU A 279 -6.92 8.03 -12.78
CA GLU A 279 -8.33 7.82 -12.43
C GLU A 279 -8.58 6.43 -11.82
N GLU A 280 -7.80 5.42 -12.20
CA GLU A 280 -7.88 4.11 -11.56
C GLU A 280 -7.21 4.11 -10.18
N THR A 281 -6.12 4.87 -10.01
CA THR A 281 -5.49 5.10 -8.70
C THR A 281 -6.48 5.64 -7.68
N LYS A 282 -7.34 6.59 -8.06
CA LYS A 282 -8.41 7.10 -7.16
C LYS A 282 -9.33 5.99 -6.66
N ARG A 283 -9.68 5.02 -7.52
CA ARG A 283 -10.48 3.85 -7.12
C ARG A 283 -9.70 2.87 -6.25
N LYS A 284 -8.40 2.69 -6.53
CA LYS A 284 -7.46 1.90 -5.71
C LYS A 284 -7.28 2.49 -4.31
N ILE A 285 -7.19 3.81 -4.19
CA ILE A 285 -7.17 4.52 -2.89
C ILE A 285 -8.43 4.21 -2.10
N ARG A 286 -9.61 4.40 -2.73
CA ARG A 286 -10.90 4.17 -2.08
C ARG A 286 -11.07 2.73 -1.55
N ARG A 287 -10.72 1.71 -2.35
CA ARG A 287 -10.85 0.30 -1.93
C ARG A 287 -9.85 -0.09 -0.83
N THR A 288 -8.59 0.33 -0.97
CA THR A 288 -7.52 0.04 -0.01
C THR A 288 -7.81 0.70 1.34
N PHE A 289 -8.24 1.97 1.34
CA PHE A 289 -8.50 2.69 2.58
C PHE A 289 -9.76 2.18 3.27
N ALA A 290 -10.79 1.79 2.50
CA ALA A 290 -11.96 1.12 3.07
C ALA A 290 -11.58 -0.18 3.78
N ASN A 291 -10.71 -0.98 3.15
CA ASN A 291 -10.19 -2.21 3.74
C ASN A 291 -9.41 -1.92 5.05
N ALA A 292 -8.47 -0.98 5.03
CA ALA A 292 -7.70 -0.61 6.23
C ALA A 292 -8.57 -0.04 7.36
N VAL A 293 -9.59 0.78 7.04
CA VAL A 293 -10.56 1.28 8.03
C VAL A 293 -11.36 0.15 8.66
N ARG A 294 -11.82 -0.83 7.84
CA ARG A 294 -12.53 -2.02 8.33
C ARG A 294 -11.65 -2.85 9.27
N LEU A 295 -10.39 -3.10 8.90
CA LEU A 295 -9.43 -3.80 9.75
C LEU A 295 -9.19 -3.03 11.07
N SER A 296 -9.08 -1.71 11.02
CA SER A 296 -8.93 -0.86 12.22
C SER A 296 -10.12 -0.97 13.16
N LYS A 297 -11.35 -1.07 12.64
CA LYS A 297 -12.55 -1.25 13.48
C LYS A 297 -12.58 -2.62 14.15
N LYS A 298 -12.03 -3.64 13.49
CA LYS A 298 -12.04 -5.03 13.95
C LYS A 298 -10.90 -5.34 14.91
N PHE A 299 -9.71 -4.82 14.65
CA PHE A 299 -8.49 -5.11 15.39
C PHE A 299 -8.00 -3.85 16.10
N SER A 300 -8.10 -3.83 17.43
CA SER A 300 -7.75 -2.66 18.25
C SER A 300 -6.29 -2.26 18.14
N ASP A 301 -5.39 -3.25 18.00
CA ASP A 301 -3.94 -3.06 17.91
C ASP A 301 -3.50 -2.61 16.52
N PHE A 302 -4.39 -2.60 15.52
CA PHE A 302 -4.03 -2.33 14.14
C PHE A 302 -3.64 -0.87 13.94
N VAL A 303 -2.43 -0.67 13.41
CA VAL A 303 -1.91 0.62 12.98
C VAL A 303 -1.59 0.53 11.49
N PHE A 304 -2.14 1.46 10.72
CA PHE A 304 -1.87 1.60 9.29
C PHE A 304 -1.09 2.88 9.03
N ILE A 305 -0.07 2.82 8.18
CA ILE A 305 0.64 4.01 7.70
C ILE A 305 0.34 4.20 6.23
N GLN A 306 0.27 5.46 5.80
CA GLN A 306 0.15 5.76 4.37
C GLN A 306 0.85 7.05 3.97
N SER A 307 1.57 6.97 2.85
CA SER A 307 2.35 8.06 2.25
C SER A 307 1.46 9.05 1.49
N SER A 308 2.09 9.90 0.65
CA SER A 308 1.48 10.75 -0.37
C SER A 308 0.25 11.55 0.07
N ALA A 309 0.46 12.81 0.44
CA ALA A 309 -0.63 13.73 0.80
C ALA A 309 -1.72 13.83 -0.28
N LYS A 310 -1.35 13.73 -1.57
CA LYS A 310 -2.28 13.78 -2.70
C LYS A 310 -3.37 12.70 -2.62
N MET A 311 -3.08 11.53 -2.06
CA MET A 311 -4.06 10.45 -1.91
C MET A 311 -5.19 10.83 -0.95
N TYR A 312 -4.86 11.56 0.12
CA TYR A 312 -5.85 12.06 1.08
C TYR A 312 -6.72 13.16 0.47
N GLU A 313 -6.13 14.04 -0.35
CA GLU A 313 -6.89 15.05 -1.10
C GLU A 313 -7.85 14.42 -2.11
N ASP A 314 -7.40 13.40 -2.85
CA ASP A 314 -8.26 12.65 -3.76
C ASP A 314 -9.39 11.93 -3.00
N LEU A 315 -9.07 11.29 -1.87
CA LEU A 315 -10.08 10.62 -1.05
C LEU A 315 -11.12 11.60 -0.51
N HIS A 316 -10.69 12.76 0.00
CA HIS A 316 -11.59 13.79 0.51
C HIS A 316 -12.56 14.27 -0.57
N GLN A 317 -12.15 14.29 -1.84
CA GLN A 317 -13.01 14.66 -2.97
C GLN A 317 -13.97 13.53 -3.38
N ILE A 318 -13.49 12.29 -3.48
CA ILE A 318 -14.27 11.17 -4.06
C ILE A 318 -15.11 10.40 -3.03
N ASP A 319 -14.69 10.36 -1.78
CA ASP A 319 -15.38 9.67 -0.68
C ASP A 319 -15.17 10.41 0.66
N PRO A 320 -15.85 11.56 0.88
CA PRO A 320 -15.68 12.37 2.09
C PRO A 320 -16.03 11.61 3.39
N PHE A 321 -16.95 10.64 3.31
CA PHE A 321 -17.33 9.84 4.47
C PHE A 321 -16.20 8.91 4.90
N LEU A 322 -15.56 8.23 3.95
CA LEU A 322 -14.39 7.39 4.23
C LEU A 322 -13.20 8.24 4.71
N PHE A 323 -13.02 9.44 4.14
CA PHE A 323 -12.01 10.40 4.59
C PHE A 323 -12.19 10.81 6.06
N GLU A 324 -13.42 11.04 6.52
CA GLU A 324 -13.67 11.35 7.94
C GLU A 324 -13.29 10.17 8.85
N GLN A 325 -13.58 8.93 8.43
CA GLN A 325 -13.17 7.74 9.19
C GLN A 325 -11.64 7.61 9.29
N VAL A 326 -10.93 7.93 8.20
CA VAL A 326 -9.46 7.99 8.22
C VAL A 326 -9.00 9.09 9.18
N SER A 327 -9.61 10.27 9.12
CA SER A 327 -9.30 11.40 10.01
C SER A 327 -9.51 11.07 11.49
N GLU A 328 -10.56 10.31 11.82
CA GLU A 328 -10.79 9.77 13.16
C GLU A 328 -9.65 8.83 13.59
N LEU A 329 -9.25 7.88 12.74
CA LEU A 329 -8.14 6.98 13.04
C LEU A 329 -6.80 7.71 13.20
N VAL A 330 -6.57 8.80 12.46
CA VAL A 330 -5.39 9.65 12.62
C VAL A 330 -5.38 10.34 13.99
N ARG A 331 -6.54 10.85 14.44
CA ARG A 331 -6.67 11.43 15.79
C ARG A 331 -6.43 10.39 16.88
N GLU A 332 -6.93 9.18 16.69
CA GLU A 332 -6.74 8.04 17.59
C GLU A 332 -5.30 7.47 17.57
N GLY A 333 -4.49 7.83 16.58
CA GLY A 333 -3.13 7.32 16.41
C GLY A 333 -3.06 5.90 15.83
N ARG A 334 -4.15 5.42 15.23
CA ARG A 334 -4.25 4.12 14.55
C ARG A 334 -4.08 4.21 13.03
N TRP A 335 -4.00 5.44 12.52
CA TRP A 335 -3.58 5.75 11.16
C TRP A 335 -2.48 6.81 11.20
N GLU A 336 -1.36 6.58 10.52
CA GLU A 336 -0.23 7.51 10.50
C GLU A 336 0.00 8.03 9.07
N PRO A 337 -0.27 9.31 8.81
CA PRO A 337 0.17 9.97 7.59
C PRO A 337 1.69 10.14 7.62
N VAL A 338 2.39 9.44 6.72
CA VAL A 338 3.86 9.46 6.61
C VAL A 338 4.30 10.06 5.27
N GLY A 339 5.61 10.14 5.02
CA GLY A 339 6.17 10.73 3.80
C GLY A 339 6.39 12.24 3.91
N GLY A 340 5.34 12.97 4.28
CA GLY A 340 5.37 14.43 4.37
C GLY A 340 5.49 15.16 3.02
N SER A 341 5.48 14.42 1.90
CA SER A 341 5.51 14.94 0.54
C SER A 341 4.14 14.86 -0.14
N TRP A 342 3.98 15.58 -1.26
CA TRP A 342 2.75 15.59 -2.05
C TRP A 342 2.47 14.21 -2.64
N VAL A 343 3.49 13.62 -3.29
CA VAL A 343 3.50 12.24 -3.77
C VAL A 343 4.83 11.55 -3.41
N GLU A 344 4.93 10.24 -3.61
CA GLU A 344 6.24 9.55 -3.61
C GLU A 344 7.00 9.88 -4.91
N PHE A 345 7.74 10.98 -4.88
CA PHE A 345 8.36 11.60 -6.05
C PHE A 345 9.69 10.95 -6.46
N ASP A 346 10.12 11.17 -7.71
CA ASP A 346 11.48 10.88 -8.15
C ASP A 346 12.48 11.84 -7.52
N ALA A 347 13.50 11.31 -6.86
CA ALA A 347 14.43 12.09 -6.06
C ALA A 347 15.71 12.55 -6.81
N ASN A 348 15.74 12.42 -8.14
CA ASN A 348 16.94 12.71 -8.95
C ASN A 348 16.72 13.76 -10.04
N ILE A 349 15.60 13.70 -10.76
CA ILE A 349 15.31 14.54 -11.94
C ILE A 349 14.74 15.91 -11.55
N PRO A 350 13.81 16.05 -10.59
CA PRO A 350 13.26 17.35 -10.21
C PRO A 350 14.34 18.31 -9.71
N GLY A 351 14.15 19.60 -9.99
CA GLY A 351 14.98 20.66 -9.43
C GLY A 351 14.73 20.87 -7.93
N PRO A 352 15.63 21.59 -7.24
CA PRO A 352 15.52 21.80 -5.80
C PRO A 352 14.21 22.47 -5.35
N GLU A 353 13.68 23.43 -6.13
CA GLU A 353 12.40 24.08 -5.80
C GLU A 353 11.24 23.09 -5.86
N SER A 354 11.16 22.23 -6.88
CA SER A 354 10.17 21.15 -6.94
C SER A 354 10.28 20.22 -5.74
N LEU A 355 11.50 19.80 -5.35
CA LEU A 355 11.70 18.97 -4.15
C LEU A 355 11.24 19.68 -2.88
N ILE A 356 11.48 20.98 -2.73
CA ILE A 356 10.97 21.78 -1.61
C ILE A 356 9.44 21.82 -1.66
N ARG A 357 8.85 22.00 -2.84
CA ARG A 357 7.39 22.09 -3.04
C ARG A 357 6.69 20.77 -2.76
N GLN A 358 7.30 19.63 -3.08
CA GLN A 358 6.82 18.31 -2.68
C GLN A 358 6.55 18.27 -1.17
N PHE A 359 7.53 18.66 -0.34
CA PHE A 359 7.37 18.66 1.10
C PHE A 359 6.50 19.81 1.62
N LEU A 360 6.58 21.00 1.02
CA LEU A 360 5.75 22.13 1.44
C LEU A 360 4.26 21.83 1.26
N MET A 361 3.87 21.30 0.09
CA MET A 361 2.47 20.96 -0.20
C MET A 361 2.02 19.75 0.62
N GLY A 362 2.88 18.73 0.75
CA GLY A 362 2.61 17.56 1.57
C GLY A 362 2.35 17.91 3.03
N GLN A 363 3.27 18.63 3.67
CA GLN A 363 3.13 19.05 5.07
C GLN A 363 1.92 19.97 5.26
N LYS A 364 1.69 20.95 4.37
CA LYS A 364 0.50 21.83 4.46
C LYS A 364 -0.81 21.05 4.39
N SER A 365 -0.89 20.02 3.57
CA SER A 365 -2.07 19.16 3.47
C SER A 365 -2.31 18.39 4.76
N PHE A 366 -1.27 17.78 5.33
CA PHE A 366 -1.37 17.09 6.62
C PHE A 366 -1.72 18.05 7.77
N GLU A 367 -1.17 19.27 7.78
CA GLU A 367 -1.54 20.29 8.76
C GLU A 367 -3.01 20.69 8.63
N ARG A 368 -3.50 20.89 7.41
CA ARG A 368 -4.88 21.29 7.13
C ARG A 368 -5.88 20.23 7.55
N HIS A 369 -5.61 18.97 7.21
CA HIS A 369 -6.54 17.86 7.40
C HIS A 369 -6.43 17.19 8.78
N PHE A 370 -5.22 17.13 9.32
CA PHE A 370 -4.93 16.33 10.52
C PHE A 370 -4.28 17.11 11.65
N ALA A 371 -4.01 18.40 11.47
CA ALA A 371 -3.30 19.26 12.43
C ALA A 371 -1.94 18.67 12.87
N ARG A 372 -1.24 17.99 11.96
CA ARG A 372 0.05 17.33 12.21
C ARG A 372 0.99 17.49 11.01
N ARG A 373 2.29 17.39 11.28
CA ARG A 373 3.34 17.21 10.27
C ARG A 373 3.94 15.82 10.40
N SER A 374 4.37 15.25 9.29
CA SER A 374 5.16 14.01 9.33
C SER A 374 6.62 14.35 9.63
N ARG A 375 7.25 13.58 10.53
CA ARG A 375 8.71 13.61 10.78
C ARG A 375 9.47 12.52 10.04
N VAL A 376 8.74 11.67 9.30
CA VAL A 376 9.28 10.51 8.57
C VAL A 376 9.02 10.70 7.08
N ALA A 377 10.09 10.83 6.29
CA ALA A 377 10.04 10.65 4.85
C ALA A 377 10.03 9.16 4.53
N TRP A 378 9.07 8.75 3.68
CA TRP A 378 8.80 7.37 3.31
C TRP A 378 8.80 7.33 1.79
N LEU A 379 9.92 6.92 1.20
CA LEU A 379 10.13 6.78 -0.24
C LEU A 379 10.65 5.36 -0.53
N PRO A 380 9.81 4.34 -0.32
CA PRO A 380 10.21 2.94 -0.42
C PRO A 380 10.68 2.54 -1.81
N ASP A 381 10.10 3.14 -2.88
CA ASP A 381 10.27 2.68 -4.25
C ASP A 381 10.98 3.65 -5.23
N ALA A 382 11.32 4.86 -4.79
CA ALA A 382 12.02 5.84 -5.63
C ALA A 382 13.45 5.38 -6.04
N PHE A 383 13.86 5.73 -7.25
CA PHE A 383 15.04 5.15 -7.92
C PHE A 383 16.37 5.85 -7.60
N GLY A 384 16.73 5.90 -6.31
CA GLY A 384 17.94 6.57 -5.80
C GLY A 384 17.65 7.97 -5.25
N PHE A 385 18.57 8.54 -4.47
CA PHE A 385 18.30 9.77 -3.71
C PHE A 385 19.46 10.76 -3.70
N SER A 386 19.18 11.96 -4.22
CA SER A 386 20.14 13.06 -4.33
C SER A 386 20.71 13.54 -2.98
N TRP A 387 21.99 13.93 -3.00
CA TRP A 387 22.76 14.38 -1.82
C TRP A 387 22.25 15.69 -1.19
N ILE A 388 21.35 16.42 -1.85
CA ILE A 388 20.73 17.63 -1.29
C ILE A 388 19.53 17.33 -0.37
N LEU A 389 18.97 16.13 -0.43
CA LEU A 389 17.73 15.81 0.27
C LEU A 389 17.81 15.97 1.78
N PRO A 390 18.88 15.59 2.50
CA PRO A 390 18.95 15.80 3.95
C PRO A 390 18.72 17.26 4.35
N GLN A 391 19.24 18.22 3.59
CA GLN A 391 19.01 19.65 3.83
C GLN A 391 17.53 20.03 3.69
N ILE A 392 16.89 19.56 2.62
CA ILE A 392 15.48 19.84 2.32
C ILE A 392 14.59 19.19 3.39
N LEU A 393 14.85 17.93 3.74
CA LEU A 393 14.14 17.18 4.77
C LEU A 393 14.17 17.90 6.11
N ARG A 394 15.37 18.33 6.56
CA ARG A 394 15.53 19.11 7.79
C ARG A 394 14.74 20.42 7.76
N SER A 395 14.75 21.12 6.63
CA SER A 395 14.00 22.36 6.45
C SER A 395 12.48 22.14 6.47
N ALA A 396 12.02 20.97 6.03
CA ALA A 396 10.63 20.54 6.09
C ALA A 396 10.20 19.98 7.47
N GLY A 397 11.10 19.92 8.45
CA GLY A 397 10.84 19.34 9.77
C GLY A 397 10.82 17.81 9.78
N ILE A 398 11.47 17.17 8.81
CA ILE A 398 11.61 15.72 8.70
C ILE A 398 12.99 15.30 9.25
N ASP A 399 12.98 14.40 10.22
CA ASP A 399 14.18 13.93 10.92
C ASP A 399 14.62 12.54 10.46
N PHE A 400 13.69 11.78 9.88
CA PHE A 400 13.86 10.37 9.56
C PHE A 400 13.54 10.09 8.10
N PHE A 401 14.28 9.17 7.50
CA PHE A 401 14.15 8.79 6.10
C PHE A 401 14.15 7.27 5.96
N VAL A 402 13.12 6.74 5.28
CA VAL A 402 12.98 5.31 5.00
C VAL A 402 12.90 5.07 3.51
N THR A 403 13.67 4.07 3.06
CA THR A 403 13.56 3.49 1.72
C THR A 403 13.87 2.00 1.76
N THR A 404 13.42 1.24 0.75
CA THR A 404 13.83 -0.16 0.56
C THR A 404 14.66 -0.36 -0.70
N LYS A 405 14.67 0.61 -1.62
CA LYS A 405 15.18 0.44 -2.98
C LYS A 405 16.69 0.21 -3.04
N LEU A 406 17.46 0.66 -2.04
CA LEU A 406 18.91 0.43 -1.99
C LEU A 406 19.29 -1.05 -1.80
N THR A 407 18.35 -1.90 -1.36
CA THR A 407 18.55 -3.36 -1.33
C THR A 407 18.65 -3.97 -2.74
N TRP A 408 18.30 -3.21 -3.78
CA TRP A 408 18.31 -3.64 -5.19
C TRP A 408 19.59 -3.27 -5.95
N ASN A 409 20.63 -2.79 -5.27
CA ASN A 409 21.92 -2.56 -5.92
C ASN A 409 22.43 -3.83 -6.60
N ASP A 410 22.88 -3.69 -7.84
CA ASP A 410 23.36 -4.78 -8.70
C ASP A 410 24.68 -5.35 -8.16
N THR A 411 25.66 -4.47 -7.94
CA THR A 411 27.05 -4.85 -7.73
C THR A 411 27.49 -4.62 -6.29
N ASN A 412 27.17 -3.46 -5.71
CA ASN A 412 27.59 -3.11 -4.35
C ASN A 412 26.41 -3.06 -3.38
N PRO A 413 26.26 -4.07 -2.49
CA PRO A 413 25.28 -4.00 -1.41
C PRO A 413 25.51 -2.74 -0.56
N PHE A 414 24.46 -1.95 -0.35
CA PHE A 414 24.54 -0.78 0.52
C PHE A 414 24.89 -1.22 1.95
N PRO A 415 25.90 -0.64 2.62
CA PRO A 415 26.51 -1.25 3.80
C PRO A 415 25.69 -1.17 5.08
N TYR A 416 24.70 -0.26 5.17
CA TYR A 416 23.97 0.03 6.41
C TYR A 416 22.47 -0.23 6.26
N ASP A 417 21.84 -0.78 7.28
CA ASP A 417 20.39 -0.71 7.45
C ASP A 417 20.00 0.52 8.27
N LEU A 418 20.94 1.08 9.04
CA LEU A 418 20.75 2.25 9.88
C LEU A 418 21.99 3.15 9.88
N CYS A 419 21.84 4.41 9.48
CA CYS A 419 22.95 5.37 9.48
C CYS A 419 22.45 6.82 9.60
N ARG A 420 23.37 7.75 9.89
CA ARG A 420 23.12 9.18 9.69
C ARG A 420 23.44 9.52 8.24
N TRP A 421 22.43 9.89 7.47
CA TRP A 421 22.63 10.35 6.10
C TRP A 421 22.89 11.85 6.09
N ARG A 422 24.10 12.22 5.69
CA ARG A 422 24.58 13.60 5.64
C ARG A 422 24.45 14.18 4.23
N GLY A 423 23.80 15.33 4.14
CA GLY A 423 23.69 16.13 2.94
C GLY A 423 24.94 16.94 2.64
N ILE A 424 25.04 17.46 1.42
CA ILE A 424 26.23 18.21 0.95
C ILE A 424 26.54 19.47 1.79
N ASP A 425 25.55 20.02 2.49
CA ASP A 425 25.69 21.17 3.39
C ASP A 425 26.06 20.79 4.83
N GLY A 426 26.10 19.49 5.15
CA GLY A 426 26.34 18.96 6.49
C GLY A 426 25.08 18.69 7.31
N SER A 427 23.87 18.96 6.78
CA SER A 427 22.62 18.56 7.43
C SER A 427 22.49 17.04 7.50
N GLU A 428 21.98 16.49 8.61
CA GLU A 428 21.87 15.04 8.82
C GLU A 428 20.43 14.63 9.15
N VAL A 429 19.98 13.52 8.56
CA VAL A 429 18.75 12.78 8.93
C VAL A 429 19.08 11.33 9.26
N ILE A 430 18.25 10.66 10.04
CA ILE A 430 18.45 9.22 10.30
C ILE A 430 17.82 8.42 9.16
N TYR A 431 18.65 7.65 8.48
CA TYR A 431 18.26 6.72 7.44
C TYR A 431 17.96 5.35 8.06
N HIS A 432 16.88 4.72 7.61
CA HIS A 432 16.63 3.30 7.83
C HIS A 432 16.19 2.57 6.54
N SER A 433 16.63 1.33 6.40
CA SER A 433 16.14 0.37 5.40
C SER A 433 15.94 -0.98 6.05
N PHE A 434 15.04 -1.77 5.48
CA PHE A 434 14.76 -3.15 5.89
C PHE A 434 14.62 -4.03 4.65
N ASN A 435 14.90 -5.32 4.82
CA ASN A 435 14.88 -6.30 3.73
C ASN A 435 14.06 -7.52 4.12
N ASN A 436 12.82 -7.57 3.64
CA ASN A 436 11.91 -8.68 3.84
C ASN A 436 11.91 -9.63 2.61
N PRO A 437 11.51 -10.90 2.75
CA PRO A 437 11.65 -11.90 1.68
C PRO A 437 10.62 -11.80 0.54
N ASN A 438 9.64 -10.92 0.65
CA ASN A 438 8.59 -10.64 -0.33
C ASN A 438 8.78 -9.26 -0.98
N GLU A 439 10.03 -8.81 -1.16
CA GLU A 439 10.41 -7.57 -1.85
C GLU A 439 10.04 -6.28 -1.10
N GLY A 440 10.99 -5.77 -0.31
CA GLY A 440 10.96 -4.40 0.20
C GLY A 440 9.88 -4.16 1.25
N TYR A 441 8.73 -3.61 0.85
CA TYR A 441 7.64 -3.17 1.73
C TYR A 441 6.41 -4.09 1.74
N ASN A 442 6.40 -5.15 0.93
CA ASN A 442 5.26 -6.06 0.80
C ASN A 442 5.35 -7.24 1.77
N GLY A 443 5.10 -7.06 3.07
CA GLY A 443 5.15 -8.16 4.04
C GLY A 443 3.83 -8.91 4.19
N HIS A 444 3.85 -10.25 4.17
CA HIS A 444 2.71 -11.10 4.52
C HIS A 444 2.53 -11.29 6.02
N LEU A 445 3.52 -10.90 6.83
CA LEU A 445 3.48 -11.03 8.29
C LEU A 445 3.25 -12.49 8.72
N ASP A 446 3.94 -13.42 8.06
CA ASP A 446 4.03 -14.81 8.47
C ASP A 446 5.36 -15.09 9.21
N ALA A 447 5.56 -16.33 9.66
CA ALA A 447 6.78 -16.71 10.37
C ALA A 447 8.03 -16.55 9.50
N ARG A 448 7.93 -16.77 8.18
CA ARG A 448 9.06 -16.61 7.25
C ARG A 448 9.48 -15.15 7.20
N ASP A 449 8.53 -14.23 7.05
CA ASP A 449 8.78 -12.80 6.92
C ASP A 449 9.41 -12.22 8.17
N VAL A 450 8.83 -12.52 9.34
CA VAL A 450 9.35 -12.04 10.63
C VAL A 450 10.78 -12.55 10.83
N MET A 451 11.00 -13.84 10.60
CA MET A 451 12.30 -14.45 10.81
C MET A 451 13.36 -13.98 9.82
N GLN A 452 13.05 -13.97 8.53
CA GLN A 452 14.02 -13.61 7.48
C GLN A 452 14.32 -12.12 7.53
N THR A 453 13.32 -11.25 7.78
CA THR A 453 13.58 -9.81 8.01
C THR A 453 14.49 -9.61 9.21
N TRP A 454 14.22 -10.29 10.34
CA TRP A 454 15.10 -10.20 11.51
C TRP A 454 16.50 -10.73 11.21
N GLN A 455 16.65 -11.86 10.50
CA GLN A 455 17.95 -12.40 10.11
C GLN A 455 18.73 -11.42 9.21
N ASN A 456 18.05 -10.81 8.24
CA ASN A 456 18.62 -9.88 7.28
C ASN A 456 19.08 -8.56 7.90
N TYR A 457 18.45 -8.09 8.99
CA TYR A 457 18.82 -6.84 9.64
C TYR A 457 20.24 -6.89 10.22
N ARG A 458 21.16 -6.06 9.75
CA ARG A 458 22.59 -6.17 10.08
C ARG A 458 22.98 -5.45 11.36
N ASP A 459 22.33 -4.32 11.63
CA ASP A 459 22.76 -3.35 12.65
C ASP A 459 22.18 -3.65 14.05
N LYS A 460 22.02 -4.94 14.39
CA LYS A 460 21.44 -5.40 15.67
C LYS A 460 22.27 -4.98 16.89
N ASP A 461 23.57 -4.80 16.71
CA ASP A 461 24.50 -4.31 17.72
C ASP A 461 24.36 -2.82 18.01
N LEU A 462 23.87 -2.04 17.02
CA LEU A 462 23.55 -0.62 17.17
C LEU A 462 22.15 -0.42 17.75
N HIS A 463 21.17 -1.18 17.27
CA HIS A 463 19.79 -1.08 17.75
C HIS A 463 19.09 -2.43 17.68
N MET A 464 18.59 -2.96 18.81
CA MET A 464 17.92 -4.27 18.87
C MET A 464 16.44 -4.23 18.42
N GLU A 465 16.15 -3.43 17.40
CA GLU A 465 14.83 -3.30 16.81
C GLU A 465 14.92 -2.94 15.32
N THR A 466 14.02 -3.49 14.50
CA THR A 466 13.86 -3.13 13.08
C THR A 466 12.38 -2.97 12.74
N ILE A 467 12.04 -2.63 11.49
CA ILE A 467 10.66 -2.49 11.02
C ILE A 467 10.28 -3.60 10.04
N LEU A 468 8.98 -3.90 9.97
CA LEU A 468 8.36 -4.72 8.94
C LEU A 468 7.02 -4.11 8.57
N SER A 469 6.90 -3.61 7.35
CA SER A 469 5.60 -3.24 6.80
C SER A 469 4.85 -4.48 6.34
N ASN A 470 3.55 -4.54 6.61
CA ASN A 470 2.70 -5.64 6.18
C ASN A 470 1.59 -5.17 5.24
N GLY A 471 1.25 -5.99 4.26
CA GLY A 471 0.25 -5.73 3.24
C GLY A 471 0.79 -5.86 1.82
N TYR A 472 -0.15 -5.94 0.87
CA TYR A 472 0.14 -5.91 -0.56
C TYR A 472 0.22 -4.47 -1.07
N GLY A 473 1.29 -4.16 -1.79
CA GLY A 473 1.58 -2.86 -2.37
C GLY A 473 1.60 -2.89 -3.91
N ASP A 474 2.28 -1.90 -4.49
CA ASP A 474 2.41 -1.58 -5.93
C ASP A 474 1.07 -1.19 -6.57
N GLY A 475 0.04 -2.03 -6.44
CA GLY A 475 -1.32 -1.77 -6.89
C GLY A 475 -2.34 -1.42 -5.80
N GLY A 476 -1.90 -1.26 -4.55
CA GLY A 476 -2.77 -1.17 -3.38
C GLY A 476 -3.22 -2.54 -2.84
N GLY A 477 -4.25 -2.52 -1.99
CA GLY A 477 -4.75 -3.70 -1.26
C GLY A 477 -4.45 -3.64 0.23
N GLY A 478 -3.16 -3.54 0.55
CA GLY A 478 -2.72 -3.51 1.94
C GLY A 478 -2.92 -4.86 2.66
N PRO A 479 -3.04 -4.84 4.00
CA PRO A 479 -3.19 -6.06 4.79
C PRO A 479 -4.51 -6.79 4.57
N THR A 480 -4.48 -8.12 4.70
CA THR A 480 -5.70 -8.95 4.79
C THR A 480 -6.09 -9.22 6.24
N ASP A 481 -7.31 -9.72 6.47
CA ASP A 481 -7.73 -10.20 7.80
C ASP A 481 -6.80 -11.29 8.33
N GLU A 482 -6.34 -12.21 7.47
CA GLU A 482 -5.45 -13.30 7.87
C GLU A 482 -4.14 -12.76 8.40
N MET A 483 -3.51 -11.78 7.73
CA MET A 483 -2.23 -11.19 8.17
C MET A 483 -2.32 -10.60 9.58
N ILE A 484 -3.43 -9.93 9.91
CA ILE A 484 -3.61 -9.34 11.24
C ILE A 484 -3.94 -10.40 12.29
N GLU A 485 -4.69 -11.45 11.93
CA GLU A 485 -4.86 -12.61 12.83
C GLU A 485 -3.51 -13.29 13.10
N GLN A 486 -2.63 -13.43 12.09
CA GLN A 486 -1.28 -13.98 12.22
C GLN A 486 -0.47 -13.17 13.24
N TYR A 487 -0.46 -11.84 13.13
CA TYR A 487 0.20 -10.95 14.09
C TYR A 487 -0.22 -11.22 15.53
N LEU A 488 -1.54 -11.31 15.79
CA LEU A 488 -2.08 -11.49 17.14
C LEU A 488 -1.58 -12.78 17.81
N ARG A 489 -1.21 -13.80 17.03
CA ARG A 489 -0.61 -15.05 17.53
C ARG A 489 0.90 -14.95 17.63
N MET A 490 1.53 -14.47 16.56
CA MET A 490 2.98 -14.45 16.45
C MET A 490 3.65 -13.58 17.50
N LYS A 491 3.00 -12.49 17.96
CA LYS A 491 3.55 -11.62 19.00
C LYS A 491 3.87 -12.36 20.31
N ASP A 492 3.22 -13.50 20.55
CA ASP A 492 3.39 -14.32 21.76
C ASP A 492 4.17 -15.63 21.54
N LEU A 493 4.54 -15.94 20.30
CA LEU A 493 5.25 -17.17 19.95
C LEU A 493 6.71 -17.17 20.46
N PRO A 494 7.27 -18.36 20.77
CA PRO A 494 8.68 -18.49 21.12
C PRO A 494 9.61 -18.14 19.95
N PHE A 495 10.88 -17.86 20.26
CA PHE A 495 11.98 -17.70 19.29
C PHE A 495 11.93 -16.48 18.35
N LEU A 496 10.75 -15.94 18.03
CA LEU A 496 10.59 -14.76 17.20
C LEU A 496 11.08 -13.48 17.91
N PRO A 497 11.44 -12.40 17.19
CA PRO A 497 11.55 -11.08 17.81
C PRO A 497 10.20 -10.65 18.42
N VAL A 498 10.24 -9.78 19.44
CA VAL A 498 9.01 -9.20 20.01
C VAL A 498 8.36 -8.29 18.98
N LEU A 499 7.17 -8.66 18.50
CA LEU A 499 6.41 -7.88 17.54
C LEU A 499 5.62 -6.78 18.25
N LYS A 500 5.73 -5.54 17.76
CA LYS A 500 5.00 -4.37 18.27
C LYS A 500 4.29 -3.67 17.12
N MET A 501 2.96 -3.78 17.06
CA MET A 501 2.20 -3.00 16.08
C MET A 501 2.05 -1.56 16.56
N ARG A 502 2.74 -0.63 15.89
CA ARG A 502 2.80 0.78 16.29
C ARG A 502 3.20 1.68 15.12
N LYS A 503 3.08 2.99 15.32
CA LYS A 503 3.52 4.02 14.38
C LYS A 503 5.01 3.91 14.06
N VAL A 504 5.40 4.21 12.83
CA VAL A 504 6.81 4.20 12.40
C VAL A 504 7.61 5.32 13.08
N GLU A 505 7.00 6.47 13.39
CA GLU A 505 7.68 7.52 14.15
C GLU A 505 8.11 7.03 15.56
N GLU A 506 7.36 6.12 16.17
CA GLU A 506 7.70 5.57 17.50
C GLU A 506 8.90 4.63 17.48
N PHE A 507 9.16 3.97 16.35
CA PHE A 507 10.41 3.23 16.13
C PHE A 507 11.60 4.20 16.16
N PHE A 508 11.55 5.26 15.35
CA PHE A 508 12.64 6.24 15.28
C PHE A 508 12.84 7.03 16.58
N THR A 509 11.76 7.39 17.27
CA THR A 509 11.84 8.05 18.58
C THR A 509 12.55 7.19 19.62
N SER A 510 12.42 5.86 19.53
CA SER A 510 13.18 4.95 20.39
C SER A 510 14.67 4.91 20.06
N LEU A 511 15.03 5.16 18.80
CA LEU A 511 16.39 5.19 18.30
C LEU A 511 17.12 6.53 18.56
N GLU A 512 16.42 7.67 18.62
CA GLU A 512 17.05 9.00 18.82
C GLU A 512 18.03 9.03 20.01
N LYS A 513 17.76 8.26 21.07
CA LYS A 513 18.62 8.14 22.26
C LYS A 513 19.98 7.52 21.96
N ASP A 514 20.05 6.63 20.98
CA ASP A 514 21.24 5.86 20.59
C ASP A 514 21.89 6.40 19.30
N SER A 515 21.31 7.45 18.70
CA SER A 515 21.66 7.96 17.37
C SER A 515 23.09 8.52 17.23
N TYR A 516 23.77 8.85 18.34
CA TYR A 516 25.12 9.40 18.34
C TYR A 516 26.19 8.40 17.87
N ASP A 517 25.95 7.11 18.02
CA ASP A 517 26.92 6.05 17.65
C ASP A 517 26.71 5.50 16.24
N LEU A 518 25.70 5.99 15.51
CA LEU A 518 25.41 5.54 14.15
C LEU A 518 26.51 5.94 13.15
N PRO A 519 26.84 5.06 12.18
CA PRO A 519 27.75 5.39 11.10
C PRO A 519 27.18 6.54 10.25
N ILE A 520 28.06 7.31 9.62
CA ILE A 520 27.66 8.40 8.72
C ILE A 520 27.80 7.93 7.28
N TRP A 521 26.74 8.09 6.50
CA TRP A 521 26.80 8.06 5.03
C TRP A 521 26.85 9.50 4.50
N ASP A 522 28.00 9.89 3.96
CA ASP A 522 28.28 11.24 3.46
C ASP A 522 28.31 11.23 1.93
N GLY A 523 27.13 11.37 1.32
CA GLY A 523 26.98 11.28 -0.13
C GLY A 523 25.55 11.02 -0.59
N GLU A 524 25.41 10.86 -1.90
CA GLU A 524 24.19 10.37 -2.54
C GLU A 524 23.87 8.94 -2.09
N LEU A 525 22.59 8.62 -1.89
CA LEU A 525 22.16 7.23 -1.79
C LEU A 525 21.93 6.70 -3.21
N TYR A 526 23.04 6.43 -3.89
CA TYR A 526 23.04 6.04 -5.29
C TYR A 526 22.47 4.63 -5.48
N LEU A 527 21.45 4.51 -6.33
CA LEU A 527 20.88 3.24 -6.76
C LEU A 527 21.58 2.76 -8.04
N GLU A 528 22.21 1.59 -7.98
CA GLU A 528 22.95 1.06 -9.12
C GLU A 528 22.05 0.50 -10.23
N LYS A 529 20.77 0.24 -9.91
CA LYS A 529 19.76 -0.27 -10.85
C LYS A 529 18.97 0.88 -11.49
N HIS A 530 18.20 0.57 -12.53
CA HIS A 530 17.25 1.49 -13.18
C HIS A 530 17.85 2.75 -13.85
N ARG A 531 19.17 2.87 -14.04
CA ARG A 531 19.82 4.05 -14.69
C ARG A 531 19.22 4.52 -16.03
N GLY A 532 18.54 3.64 -16.76
CA GLY A 532 17.83 3.99 -17.99
C GLY A 532 16.72 5.04 -17.79
N THR A 533 16.19 5.17 -16.57
CA THR A 533 15.16 6.15 -16.22
C THR A 533 15.64 7.60 -16.34
N ALA A 534 16.95 7.85 -16.25
CA ALA A 534 17.52 9.18 -16.50
C ALA A 534 17.29 9.65 -17.96
N SER A 535 17.12 8.72 -18.91
CA SER A 535 17.03 9.03 -20.35
C SER A 535 15.68 8.69 -20.99
N SER A 536 14.93 7.72 -20.44
CA SER A 536 13.61 7.33 -20.95
C SER A 536 12.65 8.53 -20.96
N GLN A 537 11.68 8.55 -21.89
CA GLN A 537 10.64 9.59 -21.97
C GLN A 537 11.20 11.03 -21.97
N SER A 538 12.27 11.27 -22.73
CA SER A 538 12.96 12.56 -22.79
C SER A 538 12.04 13.73 -23.17
N ARG A 539 11.02 13.50 -24.02
CA ARG A 539 10.00 14.50 -24.37
C ARG A 539 9.23 14.97 -23.14
N THR A 540 8.78 14.04 -22.30
CA THR A 540 8.08 14.35 -21.05
C THR A 540 8.99 15.10 -20.08
N LYS A 541 10.25 14.67 -19.93
CA LYS A 541 11.25 15.36 -19.10
C LYS A 541 11.54 16.79 -19.57
N ILE A 542 11.62 17.02 -20.90
CA ILE A 542 11.79 18.37 -21.47
C ILE A 542 10.58 19.26 -21.16
N LEU A 543 9.36 18.72 -21.29
CA LEU A 543 8.14 19.46 -20.95
C LEU A 543 8.08 19.77 -19.45
N HIS A 544 8.41 18.81 -18.60
CA HIS A 544 8.47 18.99 -17.15
C HIS A 544 9.48 20.08 -16.77
N LYS A 545 10.72 20.01 -17.28
CA LYS A 545 11.75 21.02 -16.99
C LYS A 545 11.31 22.44 -17.40
N ARG A 546 10.65 22.57 -18.55
CA ARG A 546 10.08 23.85 -19.00
C ARG A 546 8.95 24.31 -18.10
N ALA A 547 8.05 23.41 -17.72
CA ALA A 547 6.93 23.72 -16.82
C ALA A 547 7.43 24.17 -15.44
N GLU A 548 8.44 23.50 -14.89
CA GLU A 548 9.11 23.87 -13.65
C GLU A 548 9.73 25.28 -13.72
N ASP A 549 10.50 25.58 -14.79
CA ASP A 549 11.09 26.91 -14.98
C ASP A 549 10.02 28.00 -15.15
N ASP A 550 9.02 27.74 -15.98
CA ASP A 550 7.94 28.69 -16.27
C ASP A 550 7.11 28.99 -15.03
N LEU A 551 6.84 27.98 -14.19
CA LEU A 551 6.06 28.16 -12.97
C LEU A 551 6.83 29.00 -11.95
N TYR A 552 8.12 28.72 -11.73
CA TYR A 552 8.99 29.56 -10.90
C TYR A 552 9.03 31.01 -11.37
N ILE A 553 9.22 31.23 -12.69
CA ILE A 553 9.24 32.58 -13.28
C ILE A 553 7.88 33.28 -13.09
N THR A 554 6.79 32.55 -13.24
CA THR A 554 5.43 33.10 -13.12
C THR A 554 5.14 33.54 -11.68
N GLU A 555 5.48 32.71 -10.70
CA GLU A 555 5.33 33.08 -9.28
C GLU A 555 6.21 34.28 -8.90
N TYR A 556 7.45 34.32 -9.41
CA TYR A 556 8.33 35.46 -9.17
C TYR A 556 7.75 36.75 -9.74
N LEU A 557 7.25 36.73 -10.99
CA LEU A 557 6.60 37.90 -11.59
C LEU A 557 5.37 38.31 -10.81
N ALA A 558 4.50 37.35 -10.45
CA ALA A 558 3.30 37.62 -9.66
C ALA A 558 3.65 38.27 -8.31
N THR A 559 4.71 37.81 -7.65
CA THR A 559 5.16 38.35 -6.37
C THR A 559 5.59 39.83 -6.48
N ILE A 560 6.13 40.26 -7.62
CA ILE A 560 6.61 41.63 -7.82
C ILE A 560 5.53 42.55 -8.39
N LEU A 561 4.72 42.03 -9.32
CA LEU A 561 3.82 42.82 -10.15
C LEU A 561 2.38 42.87 -9.62
N CYS A 562 1.94 41.86 -8.88
CA CYS A 562 0.58 41.81 -8.35
C CYS A 562 0.53 42.35 -6.92
N SER A 563 -0.57 43.00 -6.56
CA SER A 563 -0.91 43.18 -5.14
C SER A 563 -1.34 41.85 -4.52
N GLU A 564 -1.41 41.80 -3.18
CA GLU A 564 -1.80 40.58 -2.45
C GLU A 564 -3.17 40.03 -2.88
N ASN A 565 -4.15 40.90 -3.19
CA ASN A 565 -5.47 40.48 -3.65
C ASN A 565 -5.52 40.09 -5.14
N GLU A 566 -4.48 40.40 -5.91
CA GLU A 566 -4.38 40.11 -7.34
C GLU A 566 -3.46 38.91 -7.62
N TYR A 567 -2.74 38.41 -6.62
CA TYR A 567 -1.87 37.27 -6.77
C TYR A 567 -2.71 36.02 -7.13
N PRO A 568 -2.38 35.30 -8.22
CA PRO A 568 -3.21 34.23 -8.77
C PRO A 568 -3.01 32.91 -8.00
N HIS A 569 -3.38 32.90 -6.71
CA HIS A 569 -3.18 31.76 -5.81
C HIS A 569 -3.75 30.45 -6.36
N ASP A 570 -5.05 30.44 -6.71
CA ASP A 570 -5.75 29.22 -7.14
C ASP A 570 -5.15 28.63 -8.42
N ASP A 571 -4.82 29.48 -9.38
CA ASP A 571 -4.24 29.07 -10.67
C ASP A 571 -2.81 28.52 -10.49
N LEU A 572 -2.00 29.14 -9.62
CA LEU A 572 -0.65 28.67 -9.31
C LEU A 572 -0.68 27.36 -8.52
N ASP A 573 -1.60 27.21 -7.57
CA ASP A 573 -1.78 25.97 -6.81
C ASP A 573 -2.24 24.82 -7.74
N GLU A 574 -3.13 25.06 -8.71
CA GLU A 574 -3.48 24.07 -9.75
C GLU A 574 -2.26 23.67 -10.58
N CYS A 575 -1.44 24.65 -10.99
CA CYS A 575 -0.23 24.37 -11.78
C CYS A 575 0.81 23.57 -10.98
N TRP A 576 1.00 23.87 -9.69
CA TRP A 576 1.89 23.10 -8.82
C TRP A 576 1.37 21.69 -8.58
N ASP A 577 0.06 21.49 -8.36
CA ASP A 577 -0.51 20.14 -8.27
C ASP A 577 -0.20 19.32 -9.52
N ILE A 578 -0.41 19.89 -10.71
CA ILE A 578 -0.11 19.23 -11.98
C ILE A 578 1.38 18.87 -12.08
N LEU A 579 2.29 19.80 -11.77
CA LEU A 579 3.72 19.55 -11.86
C LEU A 579 4.15 18.45 -10.88
N LEU A 580 3.88 18.62 -9.59
CA LEU A 580 4.34 17.73 -8.51
C LEU A 580 3.73 16.34 -8.60
N ARG A 581 2.47 16.22 -9.01
CA ARG A 581 1.82 14.92 -9.23
C ARG A 581 2.49 14.14 -10.36
N ASN A 582 2.93 14.84 -11.41
CA ASN A 582 3.66 14.23 -12.53
C ASN A 582 5.15 13.97 -12.23
N GLU A 583 5.64 14.37 -11.06
CA GLU A 583 6.97 14.00 -10.54
C GLU A 583 6.99 12.66 -9.80
N PHE A 584 5.86 11.95 -9.73
CA PHE A 584 5.79 10.61 -9.16
C PHE A 584 6.88 9.69 -9.74
N HIS A 585 7.44 8.82 -8.91
CA HIS A 585 8.64 8.03 -9.24
C HIS A 585 8.46 7.02 -10.39
N ASP A 586 7.24 6.76 -10.86
CA ASP A 586 7.00 6.00 -12.10
C ASP A 586 6.57 6.83 -13.32
N ILE A 587 6.19 8.09 -13.11
CA ILE A 587 5.78 8.99 -14.18
C ILE A 587 7.01 9.70 -14.75
N LEU A 588 7.68 10.54 -13.96
CA LEU A 588 8.80 11.36 -14.44
C LEU A 588 10.02 10.53 -14.88
N PRO A 589 10.40 9.45 -14.16
CA PRO A 589 11.49 8.56 -14.56
C PRO A 589 11.23 7.83 -15.88
N GLY A 590 9.97 7.72 -16.30
CA GLY A 590 9.63 7.17 -17.60
C GLY A 590 9.49 5.64 -17.59
N SER A 591 8.88 5.08 -16.55
CA SER A 591 8.60 3.64 -16.34
C SER A 591 7.12 3.22 -16.38
N SER A 592 6.18 4.14 -16.60
CA SER A 592 4.73 3.90 -16.80
C SER A 592 4.32 3.44 -18.21
N ILE A 593 3.04 3.10 -18.39
CA ILE A 593 2.41 2.80 -19.69
C ILE A 593 2.19 4.05 -20.58
N ARG A 594 1.98 3.83 -21.88
CA ARG A 594 1.76 4.90 -22.88
C ARG A 594 0.66 5.90 -22.49
N GLU A 595 -0.45 5.42 -21.94
CA GLU A 595 -1.60 6.25 -21.59
C GLU A 595 -1.24 7.32 -20.57
N VAL A 596 -0.40 6.98 -19.59
CA VAL A 596 0.10 7.92 -18.58
C VAL A 596 0.84 9.07 -19.25
N TYR A 597 1.79 8.81 -20.16
CA TYR A 597 2.53 9.89 -20.82
C TYR A 597 1.67 10.77 -21.72
N LEU A 598 0.69 10.19 -22.43
CA LEU A 598 -0.22 11.01 -23.24
C LEU A 598 -0.98 12.01 -22.36
N LYS A 599 -1.40 11.58 -21.16
CA LYS A 599 -2.07 12.44 -20.19
C LYS A 599 -1.10 13.45 -19.57
N THR A 600 0.06 13.01 -19.08
CA THR A 600 1.08 13.88 -18.49
C THR A 600 1.53 14.97 -19.46
N GLU A 601 1.81 14.64 -20.72
CA GLU A 601 2.23 15.63 -21.72
C GLU A 601 1.13 16.64 -22.04
N GLN A 602 -0.13 16.21 -22.06
CA GLN A 602 -1.28 17.10 -22.21
C GLN A 602 -1.39 18.06 -21.02
N GLU A 603 -1.24 17.56 -19.80
CA GLU A 603 -1.31 18.35 -18.57
C GLU A 603 -0.16 19.36 -18.47
N LEU A 604 1.08 18.94 -18.73
CA LEU A 604 2.24 19.83 -18.73
C LEU A 604 2.15 20.89 -19.84
N SER A 605 1.61 20.55 -21.01
CA SER A 605 1.38 21.53 -22.08
C SER A 605 0.33 22.57 -21.66
N ARG A 606 -0.76 22.13 -21.03
CA ARG A 606 -1.79 23.04 -20.50
C ARG A 606 -1.22 23.97 -19.42
N LEU A 607 -0.39 23.45 -18.52
CA LEU A 607 0.31 24.23 -17.50
C LEU A 607 1.17 25.33 -18.14
N LEU A 608 1.95 25.00 -19.18
CA LEU A 608 2.74 25.98 -19.94
C LEU A 608 1.86 27.06 -20.57
N ASP A 609 0.73 26.70 -21.18
CA ASP A 609 -0.20 27.66 -21.76
C ASP A 609 -0.86 28.57 -20.70
N GLN A 610 -1.15 28.02 -19.51
CA GLN A 610 -1.76 28.75 -18.40
C GLN A 610 -0.76 29.72 -17.77
N THR A 611 0.46 29.27 -17.46
CA THR A 611 1.53 30.14 -16.94
C THR A 611 1.92 31.23 -17.95
N ASN A 612 2.00 30.92 -19.24
CA ASN A 612 2.28 31.94 -20.25
C ASN A 612 1.20 33.02 -20.32
N ARG A 613 -0.08 32.64 -20.24
CA ARG A 613 -1.19 33.62 -20.19
C ARG A 613 -1.10 34.51 -18.95
N MET A 614 -0.89 33.93 -17.77
CA MET A 614 -0.71 34.71 -16.54
C MET A 614 0.44 35.72 -16.66
N ARG A 615 1.59 35.30 -17.20
CA ARG A 615 2.73 36.20 -17.43
C ARG A 615 2.39 37.31 -18.40
N GLN A 616 1.70 37.02 -19.50
CA GLN A 616 1.27 38.03 -20.46
C GLN A 616 0.34 39.06 -19.81
N ASP A 617 -0.68 38.61 -19.09
CA ASP A 617 -1.65 39.48 -18.41
C ASP A 617 -0.97 40.40 -17.37
N MET A 618 -0.04 39.87 -16.58
CA MET A 618 0.75 40.65 -15.62
C MET A 618 1.67 41.67 -16.30
N LEU A 619 2.29 41.30 -17.42
CA LEU A 619 3.19 42.18 -18.15
C LEU A 619 2.44 43.26 -18.93
N GLU A 620 1.30 42.95 -19.54
CA GLU A 620 0.47 43.91 -20.27
C GLU A 620 -0.14 44.97 -19.34
N SER A 621 -0.51 44.58 -18.13
CA SER A 621 -1.04 45.50 -17.12
C SER A 621 0.04 46.44 -16.53
N THR A 622 1.31 46.02 -16.55
CA THR A 622 2.42 46.78 -15.94
C THR A 622 3.20 47.60 -16.97
N VAL A 623 3.45 47.03 -18.15
CA VAL A 623 4.34 47.61 -19.16
C VAL A 623 3.51 48.42 -20.15
N ALA A 624 3.76 49.73 -20.23
CA ALA A 624 3.14 50.56 -21.24
C ALA A 624 3.58 50.11 -22.64
N SER A 625 2.68 49.43 -23.36
CA SER A 625 2.90 49.08 -24.77
C SER A 625 3.01 50.36 -25.60
N LYS A 626 4.18 50.57 -26.20
CA LYS A 626 4.45 51.67 -27.13
C LYS A 626 5.09 51.11 -28.37
N ASP A 627 4.60 51.57 -29.54
CA ASP A 627 5.20 51.23 -30.82
C ASP A 627 6.71 51.52 -30.79
N HIS A 628 7.52 50.57 -31.25
CA HIS A 628 8.99 50.63 -31.32
C HIS A 628 9.75 50.55 -29.97
N TYR A 629 9.10 50.14 -28.88
CA TYR A 629 9.78 49.84 -27.60
C TYR A 629 9.74 48.34 -27.30
N LEU A 630 10.86 47.81 -26.78
CA LEU A 630 10.96 46.46 -26.22
C LEU A 630 11.33 46.56 -24.76
N THR A 631 10.54 45.93 -23.89
CA THR A 631 10.85 45.80 -22.46
C THR A 631 11.44 44.43 -22.20
N VAL A 632 12.61 44.40 -21.56
CA VAL A 632 13.28 43.16 -21.17
C VAL A 632 13.46 43.15 -19.67
N ILE A 633 13.01 42.08 -19.03
CA ILE A 633 13.09 41.90 -17.59
C ILE A 633 14.18 40.88 -17.29
N ASN A 634 15.21 41.32 -16.56
CA ASN A 634 16.23 40.41 -16.05
C ASN A 634 15.75 39.78 -14.75
N MET A 635 15.36 38.52 -14.83
CA MET A 635 14.85 37.73 -13.71
C MET A 635 15.94 37.18 -12.78
N SER A 636 17.21 37.44 -13.08
CA SER A 636 18.31 37.01 -12.23
C SER A 636 18.74 38.12 -11.26
N SER A 637 19.31 37.71 -10.12
CA SER A 637 19.86 38.61 -9.11
C SER A 637 21.15 39.31 -9.54
N VAL A 638 21.67 39.01 -10.74
CA VAL A 638 22.90 39.57 -11.28
C VAL A 638 22.64 40.24 -12.63
N PRO A 639 23.33 41.34 -12.99
CA PRO A 639 23.21 41.93 -14.32
C PRO A 639 23.55 40.91 -15.42
N LYS A 640 22.69 40.78 -16.42
CA LYS A 640 22.93 39.93 -17.60
C LYS A 640 23.15 40.78 -18.84
N PRO A 641 24.13 40.43 -19.69
CA PRO A 641 24.28 41.07 -20.99
C PRO A 641 23.07 40.72 -21.86
N LEU A 642 22.65 41.69 -22.67
CA LEU A 642 21.51 41.54 -23.55
C LEU A 642 22.02 41.35 -24.98
N CYS A 643 21.56 40.30 -25.65
CA CYS A 643 21.99 39.95 -26.99
C CYS A 643 20.80 40.07 -27.94
N PHE A 644 20.96 40.85 -29.02
CA PHE A 644 19.96 41.02 -30.06
C PHE A 644 20.39 40.25 -31.31
N ILE A 645 19.47 39.50 -31.92
CA ILE A 645 19.66 38.89 -33.23
C ILE A 645 18.78 39.65 -34.22
N LEU A 646 19.41 40.47 -35.07
CA LEU A 646 18.70 41.28 -36.07
C LEU A 646 18.43 40.46 -37.34
N GLY A 647 17.24 40.64 -37.94
CA GLY A 647 16.87 40.01 -39.20
C GLY A 647 17.76 40.44 -40.37
N LYS A 648 18.05 39.52 -41.31
CA LYS A 648 18.86 39.84 -42.50
C LYS A 648 18.15 40.86 -43.39
N GLY A 649 18.83 41.96 -43.72
CA GLY A 649 18.38 42.92 -44.75
C GLY A 649 17.68 44.17 -44.23
N GLU A 650 17.53 44.32 -42.92
CA GLU A 650 16.97 45.52 -42.29
C GLU A 650 18.03 46.27 -41.48
N PHE A 651 17.95 47.62 -41.46
CA PHE A 651 18.79 48.48 -40.65
C PHE A 651 18.01 48.87 -39.39
N TYR A 652 18.48 48.42 -38.22
CA TYR A 652 17.90 48.79 -36.93
C TYR A 652 18.88 49.68 -36.16
N GLN A 653 18.34 50.67 -35.45
CA GLN A 653 19.06 51.45 -34.46
C GLN A 653 18.34 51.22 -33.13
N VAL A 654 19.04 50.63 -32.16
CA VAL A 654 18.48 50.31 -30.84
C VAL A 654 19.08 51.25 -29.81
N SER A 655 18.25 51.80 -28.94
CA SER A 655 18.66 52.66 -27.85
C SER A 655 17.88 52.34 -26.58
N THR A 656 18.47 52.64 -25.42
CA THR A 656 17.73 52.65 -24.16
C THR A 656 16.65 53.74 -24.17
N ALA A 657 15.72 53.68 -23.22
CA ALA A 657 14.70 54.73 -23.04
C ALA A 657 15.29 56.13 -22.76
N GLU A 658 16.56 56.19 -22.35
CA GLU A 658 17.33 57.41 -22.09
C GLU A 658 18.09 57.91 -23.34
N GLY A 659 17.98 57.21 -24.47
CA GLY A 659 18.62 57.56 -25.74
C GLY A 659 20.06 57.08 -25.88
N ILE A 660 20.54 56.19 -25.01
CA ILE A 660 21.88 55.59 -25.14
C ILE A 660 21.83 54.55 -26.25
N LEU A 661 22.60 54.75 -27.31
CA LEU A 661 22.71 53.80 -28.41
C LEU A 661 23.37 52.51 -27.92
N LEU A 662 22.73 51.38 -28.25
CA LEU A 662 23.27 50.05 -28.00
C LEU A 662 24.07 49.63 -29.25
N GLU A 663 25.35 49.30 -29.05
CA GLU A 663 26.25 48.81 -30.10
C GLU A 663 26.02 47.34 -30.46
#